data_AF-A0A9P6A4N1-F1
#
_entry.id   AF-A0A9P6A4N1-F1
#
_cell.length_a   1.000
_cell.length_b   1.000
_cell.length_c   1.000
_cell.angle_alpha   90.00
_cell.angle_beta   90.00
_cell.angle_gamma   90.00
#
_symmetry.space_group_name_H-M   'P 1'
#
loop_
_entity.id
_entity.type
_entity.pdbx_description
1 polymer ?
#
loop_
_entity_poly.entity_id
_entity_poly.type
_entity_poly.pdbx_seq_one_letter_code
_entity_poly.pdbx_strand_id
1 'polypeptide(L)'
;MLPSPTPAKKRKKKAKKAKVPATDGGESTKYDPTSELKAESWKEDWGRDKLAPLPIAARKSELAVSAEGREAAPHTSSQTLVPYWRRVEGLLADSKIENALTDLEPISEQQPIARLSHGLDRVLFNPGVHWLQDPRSHVYNFTPWLEKIPKVNDFAFERLTGFIKSSKDDDLYTLAKRENRTFAGSTSSLTKILSHIYFLISGDKHVDTSNLSAAFQSEAKSFTPGQRMPATVILNYRDGVYAIDSDSDSPEATDRNVLTWMGTLLEKFLTTSPQEFKTHLRSTISDPEVNSKREAYRYAKSNSFVTRSQLDCQDPRLPGTGVFDIKTRAALPIRMDVLNYEENSGYLIRTLQGPLESFEREYYDLIRSAFLKYSFQARIGNMDGVLVAYHNTARLFGFQYVPLEEMDERLFGSPEVGKRVFQKCLALLEIVADEVIRTYPKQSLKCTFETLEGKGRMDIWVQPLDADDSAESQKTAPMKQIQVTATNYLDELRTRGPKAVEAPKDSDWSIYWTISTLADNQPDILKRYQAAKDRQYRDFLLPSGATLENIEELWDKLNFRKATAPSTLDSTSPVASPDAVVSTTSDSVPEQDGGGVASPTINPDNFRSPDKRIEFLRSVARSGREHTEAVADQRKGMPRLVWGEGEPWVDEHGVFDEPAEQTEIVTSEAISSTEVASETLEALPEALSDGVVGDVARMADADADISHDISAVEKVDMDMPQFPLTDHTVLDSHGGQQDETGSAPAKDVRGVPGSDTHATSL
;
A
#
# COMPACT_ATOMS: atom_id res chain seq x y z
N MET A 1 -68.98 -31.77 -15.25
CA MET A 1 -69.28 -30.61 -14.37
C MET A 1 -67.95 -30.10 -13.85
N LEU A 2 -67.49 -28.85 -13.90
CA LEU A 2 -67.88 -27.49 -14.32
C LEU A 2 -66.63 -26.63 -13.97
N PRO A 3 -66.44 -25.39 -14.44
CA PRO A 3 -66.49 -24.89 -15.82
C PRO A 3 -65.18 -24.16 -16.25
N SER A 4 -65.15 -23.73 -17.52
CA SER A 4 -64.02 -23.14 -18.27
C SER A 4 -63.78 -21.62 -18.08
N PRO A 5 -62.54 -21.14 -18.29
CA PRO A 5 -62.28 -19.75 -18.73
C PRO A 5 -61.32 -19.61 -19.95
N THR A 6 -61.42 -18.48 -20.66
CA THR A 6 -60.64 -18.10 -21.87
C THR A 6 -60.40 -16.56 -21.90
N PRO A 7 -59.54 -15.97 -22.76
CA PRO A 7 -58.34 -15.27 -22.26
C PRO A 7 -58.21 -13.77 -22.63
N ALA A 8 -57.22 -13.06 -22.08
CA ALA A 8 -56.90 -11.66 -22.43
C ALA A 8 -55.39 -11.30 -22.53
N LYS A 9 -55.12 -10.26 -23.32
CA LYS A 9 -53.87 -9.89 -24.04
C LYS A 9 -52.75 -9.21 -23.22
N LYS A 10 -51.51 -9.29 -23.74
CA LYS A 10 -50.30 -8.53 -23.34
C LYS A 10 -50.29 -7.07 -23.87
N ARG A 11 -49.58 -6.14 -23.19
CA ARG A 11 -48.65 -5.15 -23.82
C ARG A 11 -47.79 -4.30 -22.85
N LYS A 12 -46.47 -4.50 -22.98
CA LYS A 12 -45.28 -3.60 -22.86
C LYS A 12 -45.49 -2.09 -22.55
N LYS A 13 -44.73 -1.56 -21.58
CA LYS A 13 -44.29 -0.14 -21.47
C LYS A 13 -42.92 0.08 -22.15
N LYS A 14 -42.62 1.32 -22.56
CA LYS A 14 -41.30 1.80 -23.05
C LYS A 14 -40.71 2.83 -22.07
N ALA A 15 -39.38 2.88 -21.97
CA ALA A 15 -38.65 3.92 -21.25
C ALA A 15 -38.67 5.28 -21.99
N LYS A 16 -38.55 6.38 -21.25
CA LYS A 16 -38.29 7.73 -21.80
C LYS A 16 -36.77 8.01 -21.79
N LYS A 17 -36.26 8.58 -22.88
CA LYS A 17 -34.91 9.15 -22.98
C LYS A 17 -34.94 10.65 -22.65
N ALA A 18 -33.81 11.19 -22.18
CA ALA A 18 -33.62 12.61 -21.91
C ALA A 18 -33.55 13.47 -23.19
N LYS A 19 -33.73 14.79 -23.03
CA LYS A 19 -33.64 15.81 -24.09
C LYS A 19 -32.21 16.26 -24.37
N VAL A 20 -31.97 16.67 -25.60
CA VAL A 20 -30.82 17.42 -26.14
C VAL A 20 -31.42 18.61 -26.94
N PRO A 21 -30.77 19.80 -27.05
CA PRO A 21 -31.49 21.06 -27.25
C PRO A 21 -31.92 21.37 -28.70
N ALA A 22 -32.70 22.44 -28.85
CA ALA A 22 -33.33 22.86 -30.10
C ALA A 22 -32.41 23.71 -31.01
N THR A 23 -32.67 23.63 -32.31
CA THR A 23 -32.35 24.65 -33.33
C THR A 23 -33.52 24.76 -34.32
N ASP A 24 -33.58 25.85 -35.09
CA ASP A 24 -34.82 26.44 -35.62
C ASP A 24 -35.55 25.74 -36.78
N GLY A 25 -36.87 25.97 -36.82
CA GLY A 25 -37.59 26.44 -38.02
C GLY A 25 -37.91 25.46 -39.16
N GLY A 26 -39.19 25.11 -39.35
CA GLY A 26 -39.68 24.47 -40.57
C GLY A 26 -41.11 23.92 -40.48
N GLU A 27 -41.99 24.34 -41.40
CA GLU A 27 -43.45 24.14 -41.38
C GLU A 27 -43.97 22.70 -41.33
N SER A 28 -45.20 22.55 -40.81
CA SER A 28 -45.93 21.29 -40.72
C SER A 28 -46.69 20.92 -41.99
N THR A 29 -46.70 19.64 -42.36
CA THR A 29 -47.78 19.03 -43.17
C THR A 29 -48.36 17.80 -42.47
N LYS A 30 -49.69 17.66 -42.51
CA LYS A 30 -50.44 16.58 -41.82
C LYS A 30 -50.54 15.34 -42.70
N TYR A 31 -50.47 14.15 -42.10
CA TYR A 31 -50.58 12.87 -42.79
C TYR A 31 -51.96 12.23 -42.56
N ASP A 32 -52.56 11.68 -43.63
CA ASP A 32 -53.87 11.02 -43.65
C ASP A 32 -53.71 9.49 -43.73
N PRO A 33 -54.20 8.69 -42.75
CA PRO A 33 -53.83 7.29 -42.59
C PRO A 33 -54.71 6.27 -43.34
N THR A 34 -55.15 6.55 -44.57
CA THR A 34 -56.02 5.63 -45.35
C THR A 34 -55.52 5.26 -46.76
N SER A 35 -54.28 5.57 -47.15
CA SER A 35 -53.74 5.18 -48.46
C SER A 35 -52.92 3.88 -48.40
N GLU A 36 -53.36 2.85 -49.11
CA GLU A 36 -52.70 1.54 -49.18
C GLU A 36 -51.41 1.59 -50.03
N LEU A 37 -50.34 0.98 -49.52
CA LEU A 37 -49.03 0.90 -50.19
C LEU A 37 -49.07 -0.09 -51.37
N LYS A 38 -49.06 0.41 -52.60
CA LYS A 38 -48.64 -0.35 -53.78
C LYS A 38 -47.11 -0.39 -53.85
N ALA A 39 -46.56 -1.56 -54.17
CA ALA A 39 -45.14 -1.70 -54.44
C ALA A 39 -44.82 -1.16 -55.83
N GLU A 40 -44.00 -0.10 -55.92
CA GLU A 40 -43.40 0.32 -57.19
C GLU A 40 -42.09 -0.46 -57.44
N SER A 41 -41.83 -0.74 -58.73
CA SER A 41 -40.67 -1.48 -59.19
C SER A 41 -39.36 -0.71 -59.00
N TRP A 42 -38.29 -1.44 -58.63
CA TRP A 42 -36.93 -0.89 -58.51
C TRP A 42 -36.49 -0.18 -59.80
N LYS A 43 -35.93 1.03 -59.65
CA LYS A 43 -35.17 1.70 -60.71
C LYS A 43 -33.68 1.39 -60.51
N GLU A 44 -33.03 0.91 -61.57
CA GLU A 44 -31.62 0.47 -61.54
C GLU A 44 -30.61 1.62 -61.69
N ASP A 45 -31.04 2.83 -62.04
CA ASP A 45 -30.14 3.97 -62.28
C ASP A 45 -30.01 4.88 -61.05
N TRP A 46 -29.31 4.39 -60.03
CA TRP A 46 -28.76 5.22 -58.96
C TRP A 46 -27.41 5.76 -59.43
N GLY A 47 -27.41 7.01 -59.91
CA GLY A 47 -26.22 7.67 -60.48
C GLY A 47 -24.99 7.64 -59.55
N ARG A 48 -23.80 7.69 -60.18
CA ARG A 48 -22.47 7.42 -59.58
C ARG A 48 -22.34 7.71 -58.09
N ASP A 49 -22.00 6.65 -57.35
CA ASP A 49 -21.63 6.70 -55.94
C ASP A 49 -20.49 7.71 -55.69
N LYS A 50 -20.78 8.73 -54.86
CA LYS A 50 -19.84 9.80 -54.48
C LYS A 50 -18.97 9.43 -53.27
N LEU A 51 -19.16 8.26 -52.68
CA LEU A 51 -18.39 7.72 -51.55
C LEU A 51 -17.42 6.60 -51.98
N ALA A 52 -17.45 6.19 -53.25
CA ALA A 52 -16.48 5.25 -53.81
C ALA A 52 -15.05 5.86 -53.79
N PRO A 53 -14.03 5.15 -53.26
CA PRO A 53 -12.68 5.68 -53.16
C PRO A 53 -12.01 5.84 -54.53
N LEU A 54 -11.42 7.03 -54.77
CA LEU A 54 -10.74 7.34 -56.03
C LEU A 54 -9.54 6.41 -56.32
N PRO A 55 -9.28 6.08 -57.61
CA PRO A 55 -8.13 5.26 -58.01
C PRO A 55 -6.79 5.83 -57.54
N ILE A 56 -5.87 4.93 -57.19
CA ILE A 56 -4.58 5.23 -56.54
C ILE A 56 -3.72 6.25 -57.31
N ALA A 57 -3.84 6.33 -58.65
CA ALA A 57 -3.14 7.29 -59.48
C ALA A 57 -3.53 8.76 -59.20
N ALA A 58 -4.80 9.04 -58.90
CA ALA A 58 -5.30 10.40 -58.66
C ALA A 58 -4.88 10.94 -57.27
N ARG A 59 -4.68 10.05 -56.29
CA ARG A 59 -4.23 10.43 -54.94
C ARG A 59 -2.85 11.09 -54.93
N LYS A 60 -1.97 10.76 -55.90
CA LYS A 60 -0.62 11.35 -55.98
C LYS A 60 -0.62 12.80 -56.47
N SER A 61 -1.58 13.24 -57.27
CA SER A 61 -1.64 14.62 -57.77
C SER A 61 -2.25 15.59 -56.75
N GLU A 62 -3.29 15.20 -56.01
CA GLU A 62 -3.88 16.09 -54.99
C GLU A 62 -2.97 16.29 -53.76
N LEU A 63 -2.20 15.26 -53.38
CA LEU A 63 -1.20 15.37 -52.31
C LEU A 63 -0.05 16.32 -52.65
N ALA A 64 0.25 16.56 -53.93
CA ALA A 64 1.28 17.51 -54.36
C ALA A 64 0.77 18.96 -54.37
N VAL A 65 -0.49 19.19 -54.77
CA VAL A 65 -1.07 20.54 -54.90
C VAL A 65 -1.59 21.10 -53.56
N SER A 66 -1.92 20.24 -52.58
CA SER A 66 -2.35 20.68 -51.24
C SER A 66 -1.20 21.05 -50.28
N ALA A 67 0.06 21.02 -50.74
CA ALA A 67 1.24 21.24 -49.88
C ALA A 67 1.67 22.71 -49.76
N GLU A 68 1.22 23.59 -50.66
CA GLU A 68 1.57 25.01 -50.68
C GLU A 68 0.41 25.84 -50.09
N GLY A 69 0.57 26.32 -48.84
CA GLY A 69 -0.35 27.31 -48.25
C GLY A 69 -1.31 26.83 -47.16
N ARG A 70 -1.01 25.75 -46.42
CA ARG A 70 -1.70 25.45 -45.15
C ARG A 70 -0.81 25.82 -43.96
N GLU A 71 -1.17 26.90 -43.26
CA GLU A 71 -0.70 27.10 -41.88
C GLU A 71 -1.11 25.92 -41.00
N ALA A 72 -0.24 25.54 -40.06
CA ALA A 72 -0.45 24.38 -39.22
C ALA A 72 -1.64 24.57 -38.26
N ALA A 73 -2.43 23.52 -38.04
CA ALA A 73 -3.55 23.57 -37.11
C ALA A 73 -3.06 23.81 -35.65
N PRO A 74 -3.69 24.70 -34.87
CA PRO A 74 -3.16 25.21 -33.60
C PRO A 74 -3.29 24.23 -32.41
N HIS A 75 -3.26 22.92 -32.65
CA HIS A 75 -3.40 21.87 -31.64
C HIS A 75 -2.44 20.67 -31.80
N THR A 76 -1.49 20.72 -32.73
CA THR A 76 -0.18 20.13 -32.41
C THR A 76 0.47 21.02 -31.38
N SER A 77 0.36 20.69 -30.10
CA SER A 77 1.28 21.24 -29.11
C SER A 77 2.67 20.88 -29.58
N SER A 78 3.47 21.90 -29.92
CA SER A 78 4.91 21.78 -29.93
C SER A 78 5.31 21.30 -28.54
N GLN A 79 5.51 19.98 -28.39
CA GLN A 79 6.42 19.49 -27.36
C GLN A 79 7.75 20.09 -27.75
N THR A 80 8.10 21.20 -27.09
CA THR A 80 9.42 21.81 -27.20
C THR A 80 10.40 20.69 -26.92
N LEU A 81 11.12 20.25 -27.96
CA LEU A 81 12.05 19.14 -27.83
C LEU A 81 13.16 19.61 -26.89
N VAL A 82 13.02 19.28 -25.61
CA VAL A 82 14.01 19.60 -24.60
C VAL A 82 15.33 19.01 -25.08
N PRO A 83 16.37 19.83 -25.29
CA PRO A 83 17.65 19.32 -25.75
C PRO A 83 18.18 18.32 -24.72
N TYR A 84 18.96 17.35 -25.16
CA TYR A 84 19.58 16.35 -24.29
C TYR A 84 21.09 16.33 -24.50
N TRP A 85 21.84 16.23 -23.40
CA TRP A 85 23.30 16.06 -23.45
C TRP A 85 23.70 14.68 -23.96
N ARG A 86 22.85 13.68 -23.68
CA ARG A 86 23.07 12.28 -24.01
C ARG A 86 21.71 11.61 -24.16
N ARG A 87 21.58 10.80 -25.21
CA ARG A 87 20.47 9.87 -25.38
C ARG A 87 21.04 8.52 -25.79
N VAL A 88 20.57 7.47 -25.14
CA VAL A 88 20.83 6.07 -25.49
C VAL A 88 19.51 5.33 -25.59
N GLU A 89 19.47 4.29 -26.41
CA GLU A 89 18.28 3.52 -26.70
C GLU A 89 18.64 2.07 -27.05
N GLY A 90 17.68 1.16 -26.89
CA GLY A 90 17.91 -0.26 -27.11
C GLY A 90 16.65 -1.10 -26.98
N LEU A 91 16.82 -2.42 -27.15
CA LEU A 91 15.73 -3.39 -27.18
C LEU A 91 15.99 -4.53 -26.17
N LEU A 92 15.09 -4.66 -25.20
CA LEU A 92 15.00 -5.76 -24.24
C LEU A 92 14.08 -6.86 -24.79
N ALA A 93 14.61 -7.71 -25.68
CA ALA A 93 13.94 -8.93 -26.15
C ALA A 93 14.01 -10.06 -25.11
N ASP A 94 13.05 -10.99 -25.09
CA ASP A 94 13.06 -12.13 -24.15
C ASP A 94 14.28 -13.03 -24.33
N SER A 95 14.74 -13.22 -25.57
CA SER A 95 15.93 -14.02 -25.91
C SER A 95 17.27 -13.51 -25.32
N LYS A 96 17.27 -12.34 -24.66
CA LYS A 96 18.46 -11.75 -24.02
C LYS A 96 18.41 -11.79 -22.48
N ILE A 97 17.36 -12.38 -21.89
CA ILE A 97 17.12 -12.31 -20.45
C ILE A 97 17.11 -13.72 -19.88
N GLU A 98 18.25 -14.12 -19.32
CA GLU A 98 18.41 -15.40 -18.61
C GLU A 98 17.69 -15.39 -17.25
N ASN A 99 17.98 -16.35 -16.36
CA ASN A 99 17.46 -16.36 -14.99
C ASN A 99 17.79 -15.02 -14.29
N ALA A 100 16.76 -14.28 -13.87
CA ALA A 100 16.90 -12.92 -13.30
C ALA A 100 17.88 -12.85 -12.13
N LEU A 101 17.89 -13.88 -11.27
CA LEU A 101 18.72 -13.98 -10.10
C LEU A 101 19.29 -15.40 -9.99
N THR A 102 20.57 -15.50 -9.65
CA THR A 102 21.28 -16.74 -9.31
C THR A 102 21.77 -16.66 -7.88
N ASP A 103 21.57 -17.70 -7.08
CA ASP A 103 21.96 -17.72 -5.66
C ASP A 103 23.48 -17.60 -5.45
N LEU A 104 23.86 -17.05 -4.30
CA LEU A 104 25.23 -16.93 -3.83
C LEU A 104 25.36 -17.51 -2.42
N GLU A 105 26.38 -18.32 -2.21
CA GLU A 105 26.75 -18.77 -0.87
C GLU A 105 27.11 -17.58 0.05
N PRO A 106 26.50 -17.51 1.25
CA PRO A 106 26.88 -16.55 2.29
C PRO A 106 28.36 -16.60 2.66
N ILE A 107 28.88 -15.49 3.18
CA ILE A 107 30.26 -15.40 3.67
C ILE A 107 30.31 -15.72 5.17
N SER A 108 29.46 -15.06 5.96
CA SER A 108 29.34 -15.26 7.40
C SER A 108 28.34 -16.36 7.74
N GLU A 109 28.52 -17.01 8.90
CA GLU A 109 27.53 -17.93 9.45
C GLU A 109 26.23 -17.18 9.82
N GLN A 110 25.10 -17.79 9.47
CA GLN A 110 23.76 -17.24 9.71
C GLN A 110 22.98 -18.06 10.73
N GLN A 111 21.98 -17.42 11.33
CA GLN A 111 20.93 -18.06 12.10
C GLN A 111 20.04 -18.92 11.16
N PRO A 112 19.44 -20.01 11.65
CA PRO A 112 18.45 -20.74 10.86
C PRO A 112 17.23 -19.85 10.57
N ILE A 113 16.59 -20.05 9.42
CA ILE A 113 15.33 -19.39 9.10
C ILE A 113 14.28 -19.82 10.14
N ALA A 114 13.53 -18.86 10.69
CA ALA A 114 12.53 -19.13 11.71
C ALA A 114 11.35 -19.96 11.15
N ARG A 115 10.54 -20.49 12.06
CA ARG A 115 9.29 -21.20 11.74
C ARG A 115 8.12 -20.57 12.46
N LEU A 116 6.91 -20.76 11.95
CA LEU A 116 5.71 -20.32 12.65
C LEU A 116 5.51 -21.12 13.93
N SER A 117 5.12 -20.41 14.98
CA SER A 117 4.72 -20.98 16.27
C SER A 117 3.19 -21.11 16.34
N HIS A 118 2.67 -21.50 17.51
CA HIS A 118 1.24 -21.45 17.85
C HIS A 118 0.27 -22.22 16.93
N GLY A 119 0.78 -23.16 16.13
CA GLY A 119 -0.01 -23.91 15.13
C GLY A 119 -0.50 -23.06 13.95
N LEU A 120 0.14 -21.92 13.70
CA LEU A 120 -0.15 -21.00 12.58
C LEU A 120 0.25 -21.59 11.22
N ASP A 121 1.08 -22.62 11.19
CA ASP A 121 1.49 -23.34 9.97
C ASP A 121 0.30 -23.87 9.16
N ARG A 122 -0.84 -24.18 9.80
CA ARG A 122 -2.09 -24.57 9.12
C ARG A 122 -2.63 -23.49 8.17
N VAL A 123 -2.26 -22.21 8.36
CA VAL A 123 -2.70 -21.09 7.51
C VAL A 123 -2.05 -21.19 6.12
N LEU A 124 -0.86 -21.77 6.03
CA LEU A 124 -0.08 -21.89 4.79
C LEU A 124 -0.73 -22.84 3.76
N PHE A 125 -1.55 -23.79 4.22
CA PHE A 125 -2.10 -24.88 3.39
C PHE A 125 -3.61 -24.81 3.18
N ASN A 126 -4.32 -23.92 3.89
CA ASN A 126 -5.76 -23.78 3.79
C ASN A 126 -6.10 -22.42 3.15
N PRO A 127 -6.73 -22.38 1.96
CA PRO A 127 -6.94 -21.14 1.22
C PRO A 127 -7.92 -20.20 1.93
N GLY A 128 -7.73 -18.90 1.71
CA GLY A 128 -8.54 -17.84 2.31
C GLY A 128 -8.06 -17.39 3.68
N VAL A 129 -8.88 -16.58 4.36
CA VAL A 129 -8.55 -15.97 5.66
C VAL A 129 -9.09 -16.81 6.82
N HIS A 130 -8.25 -16.94 7.85
CA HIS A 130 -8.50 -17.70 9.07
C HIS A 130 -8.70 -16.76 10.24
N TRP A 131 -9.91 -16.73 10.79
CA TRP A 131 -10.20 -16.03 12.04
C TRP A 131 -9.29 -16.53 13.17
N LEU A 132 -8.76 -15.62 13.98
CA LEU A 132 -8.15 -15.99 15.26
C LEU A 132 -9.22 -16.56 16.21
N GLN A 133 -10.36 -15.87 16.29
CA GLN A 133 -11.54 -16.28 17.02
C GLN A 133 -12.77 -16.14 16.10
N ASP A 134 -13.59 -17.18 16.00
CA ASP A 134 -14.84 -17.11 15.23
C ASP A 134 -15.81 -16.11 15.90
N PRO A 135 -16.23 -15.02 15.21
CA PRO A 135 -17.00 -13.94 15.83
C PRO A 135 -18.41 -14.33 16.28
N ARG A 136 -18.90 -15.52 15.88
CA ARG A 136 -20.25 -16.01 16.21
C ARG A 136 -20.26 -16.98 17.39
N SER A 137 -19.28 -17.90 17.47
CA SER A 137 -19.18 -18.91 18.53
C SER A 137 -18.20 -18.53 19.63
N HIS A 138 -17.31 -17.57 19.38
CA HIS A 138 -16.19 -17.19 20.24
C HIS A 138 -15.19 -18.33 20.53
N VAL A 139 -15.23 -19.41 19.76
CA VAL A 139 -14.20 -20.46 19.76
C VAL A 139 -12.99 -19.94 18.98
N TYR A 140 -11.79 -20.12 19.52
CA TYR A 140 -10.55 -19.71 18.89
C TYR A 140 -10.04 -20.81 17.93
N ASN A 141 -9.52 -20.45 16.76
CA ASN A 141 -8.88 -21.41 15.85
C ASN A 141 -7.40 -21.64 16.17
N PHE A 142 -6.81 -20.75 16.99
CA PHE A 142 -5.42 -20.77 17.46
C PHE A 142 -5.40 -20.42 18.96
N THR A 143 -4.23 -20.42 19.60
CA THR A 143 -4.13 -20.07 21.02
C THR A 143 -4.70 -18.67 21.33
N PRO A 144 -5.53 -18.49 22.38
CA PRO A 144 -6.02 -17.18 22.84
C PRO A 144 -4.89 -16.22 23.26
N TRP A 145 -3.67 -16.74 23.51
CA TRP A 145 -2.48 -15.93 23.77
C TRP A 145 -2.19 -14.93 22.65
N LEU A 146 -2.47 -15.29 21.38
CA LEU A 146 -2.29 -14.39 20.23
C LEU A 146 -3.29 -13.24 20.18
N GLU A 147 -4.38 -13.26 20.96
CA GLU A 147 -5.46 -12.28 20.81
C GLU A 147 -5.01 -10.85 21.11
N LYS A 148 -4.28 -10.65 22.21
CA LYS A 148 -3.91 -9.33 22.72
C LYS A 148 -2.44 -9.07 22.44
N ILE A 149 -2.18 -8.00 21.70
CA ILE A 149 -0.83 -7.64 21.25
C ILE A 149 -0.15 -6.81 22.37
N PRO A 150 1.12 -7.12 22.73
CA PRO A 150 1.91 -6.29 23.64
C PRO A 150 2.10 -4.87 23.11
N LYS A 151 2.21 -3.86 23.99
CA LYS A 151 2.50 -2.49 23.52
C LYS A 151 3.94 -2.40 23.00
N VAL A 152 4.17 -1.56 22.00
CA VAL A 152 5.51 -1.25 21.47
C VAL A 152 6.48 -0.83 22.59
N ASN A 153 6.01 -0.06 23.57
CA ASN A 153 6.83 0.41 24.69
C ASN A 153 7.22 -0.69 25.69
N ASP A 154 6.57 -1.86 25.65
CA ASP A 154 6.89 -3.01 26.53
C ASP A 154 7.94 -3.94 25.90
N PHE A 155 8.14 -3.86 24.57
CA PHE A 155 9.02 -4.73 23.80
C PHE A 155 10.44 -4.15 23.65
N ALA A 156 11.44 -4.95 23.98
CA ALA A 156 12.85 -4.57 24.06
C ALA A 156 13.55 -4.73 22.69
N PHE A 157 13.25 -3.85 21.74
CA PHE A 157 13.87 -3.85 20.40
C PHE A 157 15.41 -3.78 20.43
N GLU A 158 15.98 -3.17 21.46
CA GLU A 158 17.42 -3.14 21.77
C GLU A 158 18.05 -4.52 21.98
N ARG A 159 17.25 -5.57 22.21
CA ARG A 159 17.69 -6.98 22.30
C ARG A 159 17.70 -7.70 20.94
N LEU A 160 17.20 -7.07 19.87
CA LEU A 160 17.21 -7.63 18.52
C LEU A 160 18.42 -7.11 17.72
N THR A 161 18.88 -7.88 16.75
CA THR A 161 19.88 -7.42 15.78
C THR A 161 19.30 -6.30 14.92
N GLY A 162 19.88 -5.10 15.01
CA GLY A 162 19.41 -3.92 14.29
C GLY A 162 19.53 -4.03 12.76
N PHE A 163 18.65 -3.34 12.04
CA PHE A 163 18.63 -3.32 10.57
C PHE A 163 19.95 -2.81 9.97
N ILE A 164 20.54 -3.61 9.06
CA ILE A 164 21.81 -3.31 8.41
C ILE A 164 21.55 -2.72 7.02
N LYS A 165 21.83 -1.42 6.84
CA LYS A 165 21.81 -0.73 5.53
C LYS A 165 22.73 -1.43 4.51
N SER A 166 22.39 -1.40 3.23
CA SER A 166 23.17 -2.06 2.16
C SER A 166 24.61 -1.52 2.10
N SER A 167 24.79 -0.21 2.33
CA SER A 167 26.11 0.45 2.39
C SER A 167 26.99 0.05 3.58
N LYS A 168 26.37 -0.50 4.65
CA LYS A 168 27.04 -0.95 5.88
C LYS A 168 27.10 -2.47 6.00
N ASP A 169 26.76 -3.20 4.95
CA ASP A 169 26.85 -4.66 4.92
C ASP A 169 28.11 -5.12 4.18
N ASP A 170 29.16 -5.45 4.95
CA ASP A 170 30.44 -5.86 4.39
C ASP A 170 30.40 -7.24 3.69
N ASP A 171 29.50 -8.15 4.05
CA ASP A 171 29.31 -9.39 3.28
C ASP A 171 28.73 -9.07 1.91
N LEU A 172 27.66 -8.25 1.85
CA LEU A 172 27.02 -7.85 0.60
C LEU A 172 28.01 -7.14 -0.35
N TYR A 173 28.85 -6.26 0.20
CA TYR A 173 29.94 -5.63 -0.55
C TYR A 173 30.99 -6.63 -1.03
N THR A 174 31.43 -7.54 -0.16
CA THR A 174 32.45 -8.53 -0.48
C THR A 174 31.95 -9.51 -1.55
N LEU A 175 30.67 -9.88 -1.51
CA LEU A 175 29.99 -10.62 -2.57
C LEU A 175 29.95 -9.82 -3.89
N ALA A 176 29.57 -8.55 -3.87
CA ALA A 176 29.59 -7.70 -5.07
C ALA A 176 30.98 -7.61 -5.70
N LYS A 177 32.04 -7.48 -4.87
CA LYS A 177 33.44 -7.55 -5.31
C LYS A 177 33.82 -8.91 -5.89
N ARG A 178 33.50 -10.01 -5.19
CA ARG A 178 33.83 -11.40 -5.57
C ARG A 178 33.20 -11.76 -6.92
N GLU A 179 31.95 -11.36 -7.13
CA GLU A 179 31.17 -11.65 -8.34
C GLU A 179 31.33 -10.58 -9.45
N ASN A 180 32.21 -9.60 -9.24
CA ASN A 180 32.47 -8.46 -10.14
C ASN A 180 31.17 -7.75 -10.58
N ARG A 181 30.37 -7.30 -9.61
CA ARG A 181 29.09 -6.61 -9.79
C ARG A 181 29.20 -5.15 -9.36
N THR A 182 28.68 -4.25 -10.19
CA THR A 182 28.76 -2.79 -10.02
C THR A 182 27.82 -2.30 -8.92
N PHE A 183 26.70 -2.98 -8.70
CA PHE A 183 25.66 -2.56 -7.77
C PHE A 183 25.44 -3.59 -6.65
N ALA A 184 25.10 -3.09 -5.48
CA ALA A 184 24.69 -3.87 -4.33
C ALA A 184 23.39 -3.29 -3.77
N GLY A 185 22.43 -4.10 -3.34
CA GLY A 185 21.17 -3.58 -2.80
C GLY A 185 20.43 -4.56 -1.91
N SER A 186 19.53 -4.04 -1.09
CA SER A 186 18.61 -4.84 -0.29
C SER A 186 17.21 -4.83 -0.91
N THR A 187 16.42 -5.81 -0.52
CA THR A 187 15.06 -6.01 -1.02
C THR A 187 14.17 -4.76 -0.84
N SER A 188 14.31 -4.03 0.27
CA SER A 188 13.55 -2.79 0.52
C SER A 188 13.97 -1.63 -0.40
N SER A 189 15.27 -1.43 -0.65
CA SER A 189 15.75 -0.31 -1.47
C SER A 189 15.45 -0.51 -2.97
N LEU A 190 15.58 -1.74 -3.49
CA LEU A 190 15.35 -2.04 -4.91
C LEU A 190 13.86 -2.07 -5.27
N THR A 191 12.99 -2.58 -4.38
CA THR A 191 11.56 -2.77 -4.66
C THR A 191 10.82 -1.46 -4.99
N LYS A 192 11.22 -0.34 -4.38
CA LYS A 192 10.63 0.98 -4.69
C LYS A 192 10.95 1.42 -6.14
N ILE A 193 12.20 1.24 -6.58
CA ILE A 193 12.62 1.58 -7.95
C ILE A 193 11.97 0.64 -8.97
N LEU A 194 11.93 -0.67 -8.68
CA LEU A 194 11.26 -1.68 -9.51
C LEU A 194 9.76 -1.39 -9.69
N SER A 195 9.09 -0.80 -8.68
CA SER A 195 7.69 -0.39 -8.78
C SER A 195 7.48 0.73 -9.82
N HIS A 196 8.35 1.76 -9.84
CA HIS A 196 8.31 2.80 -10.87
C HIS A 196 8.60 2.26 -12.27
N ILE A 197 9.60 1.37 -12.39
CA ILE A 197 9.90 0.69 -13.66
C ILE A 197 8.69 -0.14 -14.13
N TYR A 198 7.98 -0.81 -13.21
CA TYR A 198 6.75 -1.52 -13.53
C TYR A 198 5.65 -0.59 -14.03
N PHE A 199 5.39 0.55 -13.38
CA PHE A 199 4.39 1.52 -13.87
C PHE A 199 4.71 1.99 -15.29
N LEU A 200 6.01 2.21 -15.59
CA LEU A 200 6.48 2.60 -16.92
C LEU A 200 6.22 1.51 -17.98
N ILE A 201 6.66 0.27 -17.75
CA ILE A 201 6.52 -0.79 -18.76
C ILE A 201 5.08 -1.31 -18.87
N SER A 202 4.35 -1.36 -17.76
CA SER A 202 2.94 -1.77 -17.74
C SER A 202 2.00 -0.70 -18.28
N GLY A 203 2.47 0.54 -18.47
CA GLY A 203 1.64 1.66 -18.90
C GLY A 203 0.49 1.92 -17.94
N ASP A 204 0.81 1.98 -16.64
CA ASP A 204 -0.16 2.19 -15.56
C ASP A 204 -1.27 1.12 -15.49
N LYS A 205 -0.92 -0.16 -15.73
CA LYS A 205 -1.87 -1.29 -15.67
C LYS A 205 -2.61 -1.31 -14.33
N HIS A 206 -3.95 -1.38 -14.41
CA HIS A 206 -4.82 -1.56 -13.24
C HIS A 206 -4.67 -2.96 -12.63
N VAL A 207 -4.91 -3.04 -11.31
CA VAL A 207 -5.01 -4.31 -10.61
C VAL A 207 -6.33 -5.03 -10.93
N ASP A 208 -6.31 -6.35 -10.84
CA ASP A 208 -7.52 -7.17 -10.88
C ASP A 208 -8.16 -7.23 -9.48
N THR A 209 -9.46 -6.92 -9.42
CA THR A 209 -10.32 -6.99 -8.23
C THR A 209 -11.53 -7.90 -8.45
N SER A 210 -11.50 -8.74 -9.49
CA SER A 210 -12.63 -9.60 -9.88
C SER A 210 -12.95 -10.72 -8.89
N ASN A 211 -12.01 -11.06 -8.01
CA ASN A 211 -12.19 -12.03 -6.93
C ASN A 211 -12.96 -11.46 -5.72
N LEU A 212 -13.26 -10.17 -5.71
CA LEU A 212 -13.97 -9.49 -4.62
C LEU A 212 -15.48 -9.43 -4.86
N SER A 213 -16.22 -9.22 -3.78
CA SER A 213 -17.68 -9.06 -3.79
C SER A 213 -18.14 -7.86 -4.62
N ALA A 214 -19.46 -7.81 -4.87
CA ALA A 214 -20.10 -6.73 -5.63
C ALA A 214 -19.82 -5.33 -5.05
N ALA A 215 -19.48 -5.22 -3.76
CA ALA A 215 -19.12 -3.96 -3.11
C ALA A 215 -17.89 -3.29 -3.76
N PHE A 216 -16.95 -4.07 -4.29
CA PHE A 216 -15.69 -3.55 -4.85
C PHE A 216 -15.69 -3.38 -6.39
N GLN A 217 -16.81 -3.64 -7.06
CA GLN A 217 -16.88 -3.57 -8.53
C GLN A 217 -16.78 -2.13 -9.08
N SER A 218 -17.22 -1.12 -8.29
CA SER A 218 -17.16 0.30 -8.65
C SER A 218 -15.91 1.03 -8.16
N GLU A 219 -15.09 0.40 -7.33
CA GLU A 219 -14.00 1.05 -6.63
C GLU A 219 -12.74 1.17 -7.50
N ALA A 220 -11.80 2.05 -7.14
CA ALA A 220 -10.67 2.38 -7.98
C ALA A 220 -9.69 1.20 -8.15
N LYS A 221 -9.41 0.83 -9.41
CA LYS A 221 -8.46 -0.25 -9.75
C LYS A 221 -7.04 0.24 -10.02
N SER A 222 -6.76 1.52 -9.78
CA SER A 222 -5.43 2.09 -9.78
C SER A 222 -4.68 1.74 -8.49
N PHE A 223 -3.35 1.66 -8.57
CA PHE A 223 -2.50 1.61 -7.37
C PHE A 223 -2.72 2.86 -6.51
N THR A 224 -2.63 2.72 -5.19
CA THR A 224 -2.83 3.86 -4.28
C THR A 224 -1.81 4.97 -4.55
N PRO A 225 -2.13 6.24 -4.23
CA PRO A 225 -1.15 7.33 -4.31
C PRO A 225 0.11 7.03 -3.50
N GLY A 226 -0.03 6.41 -2.32
CA GLY A 226 1.09 5.91 -1.52
C GLY A 226 2.00 4.94 -2.28
N GLN A 227 1.43 3.93 -2.95
CA GLN A 227 2.17 2.97 -3.77
C GLN A 227 2.82 3.60 -5.03
N ARG A 228 2.43 4.81 -5.41
CA ARG A 228 3.00 5.59 -6.52
C ARG A 228 3.89 6.76 -6.11
N MET A 229 4.10 7.01 -4.81
CA MET A 229 4.96 8.12 -4.38
C MET A 229 6.39 7.95 -4.92
N PRO A 230 7.09 9.04 -5.28
CA PRO A 230 8.46 8.97 -5.77
C PRO A 230 9.39 8.20 -4.83
N ALA A 231 10.36 7.49 -5.39
CA ALA A 231 11.32 6.70 -4.64
C ALA A 231 12.66 7.44 -4.53
N THR A 232 13.00 7.96 -3.35
CA THR A 232 14.34 8.47 -3.06
C THR A 232 15.26 7.33 -2.59
N VAL A 233 16.48 7.25 -3.14
CA VAL A 233 17.52 6.28 -2.76
C VAL A 233 18.90 6.94 -2.79
N ILE A 234 19.83 6.39 -2.00
CA ILE A 234 21.23 6.79 -2.00
C ILE A 234 22.09 5.65 -2.55
N LEU A 235 22.83 5.92 -3.63
CA LEU A 235 23.82 5.03 -4.22
C LEU A 235 25.18 5.37 -3.63
N ASN A 236 25.58 4.66 -2.57
CA ASN A 236 26.85 4.89 -1.87
C ASN A 236 28.01 4.25 -2.64
N TYR A 237 28.98 5.04 -3.09
CA TYR A 237 30.14 4.55 -3.84
C TYR A 237 31.27 4.09 -2.92
N ARG A 238 31.73 2.83 -3.08
CA ARG A 238 32.91 2.26 -2.41
C ARG A 238 33.72 1.41 -3.41
N ASP A 239 34.92 1.86 -3.74
CA ASP A 239 35.90 1.18 -4.64
C ASP A 239 35.35 0.57 -5.95
N GLY A 240 34.36 1.18 -6.60
CA GLY A 240 33.76 0.66 -7.83
C GLY A 240 32.45 -0.12 -7.65
N VAL A 241 31.99 -0.32 -6.41
CA VAL A 241 30.65 -0.83 -6.09
C VAL A 241 29.77 0.33 -5.62
N TYR A 242 28.52 0.33 -6.04
CA TYR A 242 27.48 1.28 -5.62
C TYR A 242 26.42 0.55 -4.78
N ALA A 243 26.43 0.78 -3.47
CA ALA A 243 25.49 0.18 -2.53
C ALA A 243 24.24 1.06 -2.37
N ILE A 244 23.09 0.54 -2.78
CA ILE A 244 21.80 1.25 -2.80
C ILE A 244 21.10 1.09 -1.46
N ASP A 245 21.01 2.20 -0.73
CA ASP A 245 20.17 2.35 0.45
C ASP A 245 18.86 3.06 0.06
N SER A 246 17.75 2.70 0.70
CA SER A 246 16.57 3.54 0.71
C SER A 246 16.91 4.84 1.44
N ASP A 247 16.62 5.98 0.81
CA ASP A 247 16.73 7.24 1.52
C ASP A 247 15.52 7.38 2.43
N SER A 248 15.79 7.47 3.73
CA SER A 248 14.81 7.87 4.72
C SER A 248 15.03 9.37 4.95
N ASP A 249 14.49 10.21 4.06
CA ASP A 249 14.58 11.68 4.04
C ASP A 249 14.33 12.37 5.45
N SER A 250 13.72 11.70 6.45
CA SER A 250 13.91 11.97 7.90
C SER A 250 13.79 10.68 8.75
N PRO A 251 14.78 10.35 9.61
CA PRO A 251 14.64 9.31 10.63
C PRO A 251 13.50 9.60 11.63
N GLU A 252 13.24 10.89 11.89
CA GLU A 252 12.29 11.39 12.88
C GLU A 252 10.83 11.01 12.66
N ALA A 253 10.38 10.92 11.40
CA ALA A 253 9.02 10.47 11.08
C ALA A 253 8.90 8.94 11.14
N THR A 254 9.99 8.22 10.85
CA THR A 254 10.05 6.76 11.00
C THR A 254 10.07 6.35 12.47
N ASP A 255 10.86 7.04 13.30
CA ASP A 255 10.97 6.81 14.75
C ASP A 255 9.65 7.07 15.51
N ARG A 256 8.71 7.83 14.90
CA ARG A 256 7.38 8.15 15.43
C ARG A 256 6.22 7.37 14.79
N ASN A 257 6.48 6.58 13.75
CA ASN A 257 5.47 5.73 13.13
C ASN A 257 5.40 4.37 13.86
N VAL A 258 4.37 4.21 14.69
CA VAL A 258 4.13 2.97 15.47
C VAL A 258 4.14 1.70 14.59
N LEU A 259 3.68 1.80 13.34
CA LEU A 259 3.55 0.64 12.45
C LEU A 259 4.89 0.11 11.94
N THR A 260 5.95 0.93 11.92
CA THR A 260 7.32 0.45 11.69
C THR A 260 7.73 -0.56 12.77
N TRP A 261 7.48 -0.22 14.04
CA TRP A 261 7.87 -1.02 15.21
C TRP A 261 6.95 -2.24 15.39
N MET A 262 5.65 -2.11 15.08
CA MET A 262 4.70 -3.22 15.13
C MET A 262 5.11 -4.39 14.23
N GLY A 263 5.70 -4.12 13.05
CA GLY A 263 6.14 -5.18 12.13
C GLY A 263 7.14 -6.13 12.78
N THR A 264 8.24 -5.60 13.29
CA THR A 264 9.29 -6.39 13.96
C THR A 264 8.81 -7.08 15.23
N LEU A 265 7.94 -6.42 16.02
CA LEU A 265 7.34 -7.02 17.22
C LEU A 265 6.50 -8.24 16.85
N LEU A 266 5.61 -8.09 15.87
CA LEU A 266 4.70 -9.15 15.45
C LEU A 266 5.41 -10.29 14.69
N GLU A 267 6.47 -10.00 13.93
CA GLU A 267 7.34 -11.03 13.35
C GLU A 267 7.80 -12.00 14.44
N LYS A 268 8.45 -11.50 15.50
CA LYS A 268 8.91 -12.35 16.61
C LYS A 268 7.75 -12.96 17.41
N PHE A 269 6.63 -12.26 17.58
CA PHE A 269 5.43 -12.76 18.28
C PHE A 269 4.82 -14.02 17.61
N LEU A 270 4.86 -14.08 16.27
CA LEU A 270 4.31 -15.19 15.50
C LEU A 270 5.29 -16.37 15.31
N THR A 271 6.60 -16.15 15.49
CA THR A 271 7.64 -17.18 15.28
C THR A 271 8.24 -17.77 16.55
N THR A 272 8.04 -17.16 17.73
CA THR A 272 8.60 -17.65 19.01
C THR A 272 7.56 -18.30 19.91
N SER A 273 7.99 -19.08 20.90
CA SER A 273 7.09 -19.62 21.94
C SER A 273 6.68 -18.53 22.95
N PRO A 274 5.58 -18.67 23.71
CA PRO A 274 5.21 -17.68 24.73
C PRO A 274 6.29 -17.44 25.80
N GLN A 275 7.08 -18.47 26.13
CA GLN A 275 8.19 -18.41 27.08
C GLN A 275 9.39 -17.66 26.50
N GLU A 276 9.72 -17.93 25.25
CA GLU A 276 10.80 -17.28 24.49
C GLU A 276 10.46 -15.81 24.23
N PHE A 277 9.24 -15.52 23.77
CA PHE A 277 8.79 -14.14 23.51
C PHE A 277 8.91 -13.24 24.75
N LYS A 278 8.64 -13.77 25.95
CA LYS A 278 8.81 -13.02 27.21
C LYS A 278 10.25 -12.52 27.43
N THR A 279 11.26 -13.21 26.92
CA THR A 279 12.67 -12.75 27.01
C THR A 279 12.92 -11.47 26.20
N HIS A 280 12.05 -11.13 25.25
CA HIS A 280 12.08 -9.88 24.51
C HIS A 280 11.21 -8.77 25.14
N LEU A 281 10.55 -9.01 26.28
CA LEU A 281 9.84 -7.98 27.03
C LEU A 281 10.78 -7.28 28.04
N ARG A 282 10.66 -5.95 28.17
CA ARG A 282 11.46 -5.14 29.09
C ARG A 282 11.26 -5.50 30.56
N SER A 283 10.09 -6.04 30.90
CA SER A 283 9.78 -6.57 32.24
C SER A 283 10.62 -7.79 32.64
N THR A 284 11.15 -8.53 31.66
CA THR A 284 12.03 -9.67 31.92
C THR A 284 13.48 -9.19 32.03
N ILE A 285 14.10 -9.47 33.18
CA ILE A 285 15.55 -9.32 33.36
C ILE A 285 16.21 -10.53 32.70
N SER A 286 16.78 -10.30 31.52
CA SER A 286 17.67 -11.23 30.82
C SER A 286 18.91 -10.47 30.42
N ASP A 287 20.08 -11.10 30.59
CA ASP A 287 21.26 -10.64 29.86
C ASP A 287 20.98 -10.78 28.36
N PRO A 288 21.41 -9.80 27.52
CA PRO A 288 21.32 -9.95 26.08
C PRO A 288 22.36 -10.97 25.63
N GLU A 289 21.93 -12.20 25.34
CA GLU A 289 22.74 -13.13 24.56
C GLU A 289 22.94 -12.53 23.16
N VAL A 290 24.09 -11.89 22.96
CA VAL A 290 24.49 -11.35 21.66
C VAL A 290 24.77 -12.53 20.73
N ASN A 291 23.76 -12.95 19.98
CA ASN A 291 23.93 -13.97 18.96
C ASN A 291 24.91 -13.46 17.91
N SER A 292 26.11 -14.07 17.86
CA SER A 292 27.18 -13.66 16.96
C SER A 292 26.92 -14.02 15.49
N LYS A 293 25.88 -14.82 15.21
CA LYS A 293 25.47 -15.21 13.86
C LYS A 293 24.56 -14.15 13.26
N ARG A 294 24.73 -13.89 11.97
CA ARG A 294 23.89 -12.92 11.24
C ARG A 294 22.47 -13.45 11.11
N GLU A 295 21.50 -12.55 10.97
CA GLU A 295 20.13 -12.92 10.57
C GLU A 295 20.12 -13.74 9.27
N ALA A 296 19.07 -14.52 9.06
CA ALA A 296 18.94 -15.34 7.86
C ALA A 296 18.79 -14.46 6.61
N TYR A 297 19.79 -14.52 5.72
CA TYR A 297 19.84 -13.71 4.50
C TYR A 297 20.09 -14.57 3.26
N ARG A 298 19.17 -14.49 2.28
CA ARG A 298 19.48 -14.90 0.91
C ARG A 298 20.34 -13.83 0.24
N TYR A 299 21.44 -14.27 -0.37
CA TYR A 299 22.20 -13.48 -1.33
C TYR A 299 22.03 -14.04 -2.73
N ALA A 300 21.88 -13.16 -3.73
CA ALA A 300 21.76 -13.54 -5.14
C ALA A 300 22.40 -12.50 -6.05
N LYS A 301 22.72 -12.86 -7.30
CA LYS A 301 23.27 -11.95 -8.33
C LYS A 301 22.43 -11.94 -9.61
N SER A 302 22.44 -10.79 -10.28
CA SER A 302 22.02 -10.61 -11.67
C SER A 302 23.25 -10.35 -12.56
N ASN A 303 23.13 -9.60 -13.66
CA ASN A 303 24.27 -9.21 -14.51
C ASN A 303 25.14 -8.13 -13.85
N SER A 304 24.53 -7.12 -13.22
CA SER A 304 25.24 -6.00 -12.59
C SER A 304 24.98 -5.81 -11.09
N PHE A 305 23.99 -6.51 -10.50
CA PHE A 305 23.68 -6.43 -9.06
C PHE A 305 24.11 -7.69 -8.29
N VAL A 306 24.44 -7.48 -7.01
CA VAL A 306 24.18 -8.44 -5.92
C VAL A 306 23.05 -7.92 -5.03
N THR A 307 22.12 -8.78 -4.66
CA THR A 307 20.92 -8.46 -3.88
C THR A 307 20.89 -9.26 -2.58
N ARG A 308 20.48 -8.63 -1.48
CA ARG A 308 20.17 -9.29 -0.18
C ARG A 308 18.67 -9.28 0.11
N SER A 309 18.14 -10.40 0.57
CA SER A 309 16.81 -10.50 1.20
C SER A 309 16.94 -11.08 2.60
N GLN A 310 16.25 -10.50 3.57
CA GLN A 310 15.98 -11.15 4.86
C GLN A 310 14.93 -12.23 4.66
N LEU A 311 15.05 -13.33 5.42
CA LEU A 311 14.16 -14.49 5.31
C LEU A 311 13.42 -14.66 6.64
N ASP A 312 12.16 -14.21 6.67
CA ASP A 312 11.36 -14.17 7.89
C ASP A 312 10.95 -15.57 8.38
N CYS A 313 10.55 -16.47 7.47
CA CYS A 313 10.02 -17.79 7.85
C CYS A 313 10.23 -18.88 6.78
N GLN A 314 10.21 -20.15 7.20
CA GLN A 314 10.28 -21.31 6.30
C GLN A 314 9.39 -22.46 6.77
N ASP A 315 8.63 -23.06 5.84
CA ASP A 315 8.02 -24.38 6.01
C ASP A 315 8.37 -25.30 4.82
N PRO A 316 9.07 -26.43 5.03
CA PRO A 316 9.54 -27.30 3.95
C PRO A 316 8.42 -28.06 3.21
N ARG A 317 7.15 -27.91 3.62
CA ARG A 317 5.98 -28.46 2.89
C ARG A 317 5.46 -27.50 1.82
N LEU A 318 5.85 -26.23 1.85
CA LEU A 318 5.53 -25.26 0.79
C LEU A 318 6.42 -25.49 -0.45
N PRO A 319 5.98 -25.04 -1.65
CA PRO A 319 6.76 -25.17 -2.88
C PRO A 319 8.14 -24.49 -2.83
N GLY A 320 9.00 -24.89 -3.78
CA GLY A 320 10.31 -24.27 -4.00
C GLY A 320 11.27 -24.45 -2.82
N THR A 321 11.64 -23.34 -2.18
CA THR A 321 12.51 -23.31 -0.99
C THR A 321 11.74 -23.52 0.31
N GLY A 322 10.41 -23.46 0.26
CA GLY A 322 9.53 -23.38 1.43
C GLY A 322 9.62 -22.07 2.22
N VAL A 323 10.42 -21.10 1.77
CA VAL A 323 10.61 -19.81 2.47
C VAL A 323 9.46 -18.87 2.14
N PHE A 324 8.99 -18.10 3.12
CA PHE A 324 7.96 -17.09 2.94
C PHE A 324 8.19 -15.88 3.85
N ASP A 325 7.56 -14.79 3.46
CA ASP A 325 7.65 -13.47 4.11
C ASP A 325 6.58 -13.34 5.20
N ILE A 326 6.85 -12.66 6.32
CA ILE A 326 5.81 -12.33 7.31
C ILE A 326 5.47 -10.85 7.18
N LYS A 327 4.17 -10.55 7.02
CA LYS A 327 3.67 -9.18 6.87
C LYS A 327 2.46 -8.94 7.74
N THR A 328 2.36 -7.72 8.26
CA THR A 328 1.32 -7.32 9.20
C THR A 328 0.43 -6.27 8.56
N ARG A 329 -0.89 -6.47 8.61
CA ARG A 329 -1.88 -5.54 8.08
C ARG A 329 -2.62 -4.84 9.20
N ALA A 330 -2.22 -3.60 9.48
CA ALA A 330 -2.99 -2.73 10.34
C ALA A 330 -4.34 -2.39 9.68
N ALA A 331 -5.40 -2.38 10.47
CA ALA A 331 -6.74 -2.06 10.01
C ALA A 331 -6.86 -0.61 9.49
N LEU A 332 -7.79 -0.39 8.55
CA LEU A 332 -7.96 0.84 7.79
C LEU A 332 -7.81 2.15 8.59
N PRO A 333 -8.51 2.38 9.72
CA PRO A 333 -8.39 3.67 10.44
C PRO A 333 -6.96 3.99 10.88
N ILE A 334 -6.20 2.98 11.32
CA ILE A 334 -4.83 3.16 11.82
C ILE A 334 -3.89 3.57 10.69
N ARG A 335 -4.09 3.04 9.48
CA ARG A 335 -3.29 3.38 8.29
C ARG A 335 -3.61 4.79 7.77
N MET A 336 -4.87 5.22 7.92
CA MET A 336 -5.34 6.55 7.51
C MET A 336 -4.98 7.67 8.50
N ASP A 337 -4.73 7.32 9.77
CA ASP A 337 -4.66 8.27 10.89
C ASP A 337 -3.69 7.74 11.98
N VAL A 338 -2.42 7.59 11.57
CA VAL A 338 -1.33 6.93 12.33
C VAL A 338 -1.06 7.57 13.69
N LEU A 339 -1.10 8.91 13.82
CA LEU A 339 -0.82 9.55 15.11
C LEU A 339 -1.91 9.29 16.15
N ASN A 340 -3.12 8.94 15.71
CA ASN A 340 -4.27 8.64 16.54
C ASN A 340 -4.50 7.12 16.66
N TYR A 341 -3.46 6.30 16.46
CA TYR A 341 -3.55 4.83 16.49
C TYR A 341 -4.18 4.29 17.78
N GLU A 342 -3.98 4.96 18.92
CA GLU A 342 -4.58 4.55 20.19
C GLU A 342 -6.11 4.61 20.16
N GLU A 343 -6.75 5.66 19.64
CA GLU A 343 -8.22 5.69 19.45
C GLU A 343 -8.63 4.68 18.37
N ASN A 344 -7.92 4.68 17.23
CA ASN A 344 -8.22 3.84 16.08
C ASN A 344 -8.06 2.33 16.35
N SER A 345 -7.34 1.94 17.41
CA SER A 345 -7.26 0.56 17.91
C SER A 345 -8.59 0.00 18.44
N GLY A 346 -9.64 0.83 18.57
CA GLY A 346 -11.00 0.34 18.84
C GLY A 346 -11.70 -0.29 17.62
N TYR A 347 -11.26 -0.02 16.39
CA TYR A 347 -11.87 -0.58 15.17
C TYR A 347 -11.74 -2.10 15.11
N LEU A 348 -12.79 -2.78 14.63
CA LEU A 348 -12.85 -4.24 14.55
C LEU A 348 -12.99 -4.74 13.11
N ILE A 349 -12.41 -5.91 12.83
CA ILE A 349 -12.82 -6.74 11.69
C ILE A 349 -13.89 -7.70 12.18
N ARG A 350 -15.10 -7.58 11.64
CA ARG A 350 -16.32 -8.30 12.05
C ARG A 350 -16.79 -9.33 11.03
N THR A 351 -16.44 -9.13 9.75
CA THR A 351 -16.92 -9.97 8.64
C THR A 351 -15.79 -10.45 7.73
N LEU A 352 -16.07 -11.51 6.95
CA LEU A 352 -15.18 -11.93 5.87
C LEU A 352 -15.24 -10.97 4.68
N GLN A 353 -16.44 -10.51 4.32
CA GLN A 353 -16.76 -9.71 3.14
C GLN A 353 -17.49 -8.41 3.52
N GLY A 354 -17.35 -7.38 2.68
CA GLY A 354 -17.99 -6.07 2.86
C GLY A 354 -17.04 -4.88 2.66
N PRO A 355 -17.57 -3.65 2.49
CA PRO A 355 -16.76 -2.46 2.20
C PRO A 355 -16.01 -1.87 3.42
N LEU A 356 -16.36 -2.28 4.63
CA LEU A 356 -15.81 -1.82 5.92
C LEU A 356 -15.91 -2.95 6.96
N GLU A 357 -15.12 -2.87 8.04
CA GLU A 357 -15.04 -3.87 9.13
C GLU A 357 -14.89 -5.33 8.62
N SER A 358 -14.19 -5.52 7.50
CA SER A 358 -14.05 -6.81 6.82
C SER A 358 -12.61 -7.14 6.41
N PHE A 359 -12.28 -8.42 6.30
CA PHE A 359 -11.02 -8.85 5.70
C PHE A 359 -10.95 -8.52 4.20
N GLU A 360 -12.06 -8.61 3.48
CA GLU A 360 -12.15 -8.24 2.07
C GLU A 360 -11.75 -6.79 1.81
N ARG A 361 -12.08 -5.85 2.71
CA ARG A 361 -11.65 -4.45 2.60
C ARG A 361 -10.14 -4.31 2.78
N GLU A 362 -9.56 -5.00 3.75
CA GLU A 362 -8.11 -4.99 3.95
C GLU A 362 -7.36 -5.64 2.79
N TYR A 363 -7.92 -6.71 2.22
CA TYR A 363 -7.40 -7.39 1.04
C TYR A 363 -7.52 -6.53 -0.23
N TYR A 364 -8.64 -5.83 -0.45
CA TYR A 364 -8.80 -4.84 -1.54
C TYR A 364 -7.71 -3.77 -1.50
N ASP A 365 -7.49 -3.17 -0.32
CA ASP A 365 -6.44 -2.16 -0.16
C ASP A 365 -5.04 -2.79 -0.33
N LEU A 366 -4.79 -4.01 0.16
CA LEU A 366 -3.53 -4.75 -0.01
C LEU A 366 -3.13 -4.95 -1.48
N ILE A 367 -4.08 -5.35 -2.34
CA ILE A 367 -3.82 -5.50 -3.79
C ILE A 367 -3.27 -4.18 -4.36
N ARG A 368 -3.86 -3.06 -3.96
CA ARG A 368 -3.56 -1.71 -4.50
C ARG A 368 -2.38 -1.02 -3.84
N SER A 369 -2.04 -1.34 -2.59
CA SER A 369 -0.99 -0.63 -1.83
C SER A 369 0.28 -1.44 -1.55
N ALA A 370 0.20 -2.78 -1.57
CA ALA A 370 1.27 -3.64 -1.09
C ALA A 370 1.69 -4.77 -2.04
N PHE A 371 0.75 -5.41 -2.76
CA PHE A 371 1.06 -6.64 -3.53
C PHE A 371 2.20 -6.46 -4.55
N LEU A 372 2.29 -5.33 -5.25
CA LEU A 372 3.39 -5.09 -6.20
C LEU A 372 4.76 -5.08 -5.49
N LYS A 373 4.82 -4.54 -4.27
CA LYS A 373 6.02 -4.62 -3.44
C LYS A 373 6.27 -6.07 -3.06
N TYR A 374 5.30 -6.74 -2.43
CA TYR A 374 5.42 -8.11 -1.94
C TYR A 374 5.83 -9.11 -3.03
N SER A 375 5.27 -9.03 -4.25
CA SER A 375 5.68 -9.87 -5.40
C SER A 375 7.16 -9.69 -5.76
N PHE A 376 7.67 -8.45 -5.76
CA PHE A 376 9.10 -8.21 -5.99
C PHE A 376 9.97 -8.63 -4.79
N GLN A 377 9.51 -8.43 -3.56
CA GLN A 377 10.22 -8.90 -2.36
C GLN A 377 10.35 -10.42 -2.36
N ALA A 378 9.26 -11.14 -2.60
CA ALA A 378 9.25 -12.59 -2.70
C ALA A 378 10.19 -13.13 -3.79
N ARG A 379 10.27 -12.46 -4.95
CA ARG A 379 11.20 -12.86 -6.03
C ARG A 379 12.67 -12.59 -5.70
N ILE A 380 12.97 -11.50 -4.98
CA ILE A 380 14.33 -11.21 -4.49
C ILE A 380 14.68 -12.14 -3.30
N GLY A 381 13.69 -12.61 -2.54
CA GLY A 381 13.84 -13.62 -1.48
C GLY A 381 13.84 -15.08 -1.94
N ASN A 382 13.40 -15.39 -3.16
CA ASN A 382 13.02 -16.73 -3.60
C ASN A 382 12.05 -17.41 -2.62
N MET A 383 11.03 -16.63 -2.26
CA MET A 383 9.93 -16.98 -1.37
C MET A 383 8.72 -17.45 -2.17
N ASP A 384 7.94 -18.37 -1.59
CA ASP A 384 6.71 -18.92 -2.16
C ASP A 384 5.52 -17.94 -2.07
N GLY A 385 5.48 -17.12 -1.03
CA GLY A 385 4.36 -16.21 -0.75
C GLY A 385 4.61 -15.35 0.49
N VAL A 386 3.53 -14.76 1.01
CA VAL A 386 3.54 -13.95 2.24
C VAL A 386 2.43 -14.40 3.20
N LEU A 387 2.75 -14.51 4.49
CA LEU A 387 1.76 -14.63 5.56
C LEU A 387 1.32 -13.21 5.99
N VAL A 388 0.03 -12.92 5.90
CA VAL A 388 -0.57 -11.66 6.35
C VAL A 388 -1.28 -11.85 7.69
N ALA A 389 -0.83 -11.14 8.73
CA ALA A 389 -1.48 -11.06 10.03
C ALA A 389 -2.25 -9.75 10.19
N TYR A 390 -3.58 -9.82 10.36
CA TYR A 390 -4.45 -8.64 10.43
C TYR A 390 -4.65 -8.18 11.88
N HIS A 391 -4.42 -6.90 12.17
CA HIS A 391 -4.46 -6.35 13.53
C HIS A 391 -5.00 -4.93 13.60
N ASN A 392 -5.42 -4.49 14.79
CA ASN A 392 -5.70 -3.08 15.11
C ASN A 392 -4.69 -2.49 16.11
N THR A 393 -3.47 -3.02 16.14
CA THR A 393 -2.40 -2.73 17.15
C THR A 393 -2.68 -3.14 18.60
N ALA A 394 -3.94 -3.26 19.02
CA ALA A 394 -4.32 -3.81 20.34
C ALA A 394 -4.60 -5.32 20.30
N ARG A 395 -5.18 -5.81 19.19
CA ARG A 395 -5.52 -7.23 18.99
C ARG A 395 -5.28 -7.73 17.57
N LEU A 396 -5.02 -9.03 17.44
CA LEU A 396 -5.05 -9.78 16.17
C LEU A 396 -6.48 -10.23 15.85
N PHE A 397 -6.85 -10.23 14.57
CA PHE A 397 -8.15 -10.71 14.07
C PHE A 397 -8.07 -12.06 13.38
N GLY A 398 -6.96 -12.33 12.70
CA GLY A 398 -6.80 -13.50 11.86
C GLY A 398 -5.62 -13.40 10.91
N PHE A 399 -5.47 -14.44 10.08
CA PHE A 399 -4.30 -14.67 9.25
C PHE A 399 -4.72 -15.15 7.86
N GLN A 400 -3.98 -14.75 6.82
CA GLN A 400 -4.14 -15.25 5.46
C GLN A 400 -2.77 -15.55 4.87
N TYR A 401 -2.59 -16.70 4.23
CA TYR A 401 -1.44 -16.91 3.35
C TYR A 401 -1.80 -16.46 1.94
N VAL A 402 -0.95 -15.64 1.33
CA VAL A 402 -1.10 -15.14 -0.05
C VAL A 402 0.09 -15.65 -0.87
N PRO A 403 -0.08 -16.69 -1.70
CA PRO A 403 1.01 -17.21 -2.53
C PRO A 403 1.38 -16.21 -3.63
N LEU A 404 2.61 -16.32 -4.15
CA LEU A 404 3.10 -15.46 -5.24
C LEU A 404 2.23 -15.56 -6.50
N GLU A 405 1.66 -16.73 -6.75
CA GLU A 405 0.72 -17.01 -7.84
C GLU A 405 -0.56 -16.15 -7.74
N GLU A 406 -1.12 -15.99 -6.54
CA GLU A 406 -2.30 -15.15 -6.29
C GLU A 406 -1.95 -13.66 -6.50
N MET A 407 -0.78 -13.21 -6.01
CA MET A 407 -0.30 -11.85 -6.27
C MET A 407 -0.11 -11.59 -7.77
N ASP A 408 0.46 -12.55 -8.50
CA ASP A 408 0.70 -12.44 -9.94
C ASP A 408 -0.59 -12.36 -10.76
N GLU A 409 -1.63 -13.10 -10.40
CA GLU A 409 -2.96 -12.91 -10.99
C GLU A 409 -3.48 -11.49 -10.77
N ARG A 410 -3.47 -11.01 -9.51
CA ARG A 410 -4.03 -9.69 -9.17
C ARG A 410 -3.24 -8.53 -9.81
N LEU A 411 -1.93 -8.70 -10.01
CA LEU A 411 -1.06 -7.66 -10.57
C LEU A 411 -0.89 -7.75 -12.09
N PHE A 412 -0.52 -8.93 -12.59
CA PHE A 412 -0.03 -9.15 -13.95
C PHE A 412 -1.03 -9.91 -14.83
N GLY A 413 -2.04 -10.56 -14.23
CA GLY A 413 -3.16 -11.22 -14.91
C GLY A 413 -3.03 -12.74 -15.03
N SER A 414 -1.90 -13.34 -14.64
CA SER A 414 -1.68 -14.80 -14.62
C SER A 414 -0.45 -15.14 -13.75
N PRO A 415 -0.42 -16.29 -13.05
CA PRO A 415 0.76 -16.77 -12.32
C PRO A 415 2.00 -16.94 -13.21
N GLU A 416 1.81 -17.30 -14.48
CA GLU A 416 2.92 -17.67 -15.35
C GLU A 416 3.76 -16.49 -15.86
N VAL A 417 3.17 -15.28 -15.87
CA VAL A 417 3.78 -14.10 -16.50
C VAL A 417 4.61 -13.25 -15.53
N GLY A 418 4.36 -13.35 -14.22
CA GLY A 418 5.01 -12.50 -13.21
C GLY A 418 6.54 -12.63 -13.18
N LYS A 419 7.08 -13.83 -13.44
CA LYS A 419 8.54 -14.04 -13.58
C LYS A 419 9.11 -13.20 -14.74
N ARG A 420 8.43 -13.18 -15.90
CA ARG A 420 8.85 -12.42 -17.08
C ARG A 420 8.76 -10.91 -16.82
N VAL A 421 7.71 -10.45 -16.13
CA VAL A 421 7.58 -9.04 -15.72
C VAL A 421 8.75 -8.61 -14.82
N PHE A 422 9.05 -9.38 -13.76
CA PHE A 422 10.19 -9.11 -12.88
C PHE A 422 11.52 -9.11 -13.64
N GLN A 423 11.73 -10.07 -14.54
CA GLN A 423 12.88 -10.14 -15.44
C GLN A 423 13.04 -8.86 -16.28
N LYS A 424 11.97 -8.34 -16.90
CA LYS A 424 11.99 -7.05 -17.63
C LYS A 424 12.30 -5.87 -16.71
N CYS A 425 11.67 -5.79 -15.54
CA CYS A 425 11.89 -4.71 -14.58
C CYS A 425 13.34 -4.67 -14.10
N LEU A 426 13.92 -5.83 -13.75
CA LEU A 426 15.30 -5.94 -13.30
C LEU A 426 16.28 -5.59 -14.44
N ALA A 427 16.09 -6.11 -15.65
CA ALA A 427 16.95 -5.79 -16.78
C ALA A 427 16.92 -4.28 -17.15
N LEU A 428 15.76 -3.62 -17.04
CA LEU A 428 15.66 -2.17 -17.24
C LEU A 428 16.27 -1.40 -16.06
N LEU A 429 16.18 -1.89 -14.82
CA LEU A 429 16.87 -1.32 -13.66
C LEU A 429 18.40 -1.34 -13.86
N GLU A 430 18.96 -2.45 -14.35
CA GLU A 430 20.39 -2.57 -14.63
C GLU A 430 20.85 -1.48 -15.62
N ILE A 431 20.13 -1.29 -16.72
CA ILE A 431 20.44 -0.29 -17.75
C ILE A 431 20.27 1.15 -17.23
N VAL A 432 19.22 1.40 -16.44
CA VAL A 432 18.95 2.73 -15.85
C VAL A 432 20.01 3.09 -14.80
N ALA A 433 20.36 2.17 -13.90
CA ALA A 433 21.39 2.40 -12.89
C ALA A 433 22.76 2.70 -13.51
N ASP A 434 23.09 2.04 -14.62
CA ASP A 434 24.29 2.26 -15.42
C ASP A 434 24.38 3.68 -16.01
N GLU A 435 23.28 4.23 -16.51
CA GLU A 435 23.22 5.63 -16.99
C GLU A 435 23.15 6.64 -15.85
N VAL A 436 22.54 6.29 -14.71
CA VAL A 436 22.55 7.12 -13.49
C VAL A 436 23.98 7.35 -13.00
N ILE A 437 24.80 6.30 -12.83
CA ILE A 437 26.18 6.46 -12.34
C ILE A 437 27.12 7.16 -13.33
N ARG A 438 26.76 7.21 -14.62
CA ARG A 438 27.50 7.98 -15.63
C ARG A 438 27.31 9.49 -15.49
N THR A 439 26.28 9.95 -14.79
CA THR A 439 26.06 11.39 -14.56
C THR A 439 27.16 12.03 -13.73
N TYR A 440 27.62 11.32 -12.69
CA TYR A 440 28.67 11.73 -11.75
C TYR A 440 29.51 10.50 -11.37
N PRO A 441 30.48 10.11 -12.22
CA PRO A 441 31.24 8.88 -12.04
C PRO A 441 32.06 8.85 -10.74
N LYS A 442 32.07 7.71 -10.05
CA LYS A 442 32.81 7.45 -8.81
C LYS A 442 32.47 8.36 -7.62
N GLN A 443 31.24 8.87 -7.57
CA GLN A 443 30.70 9.65 -6.45
C GLN A 443 29.46 8.96 -5.87
N SER A 444 29.17 9.18 -4.59
CA SER A 444 27.88 8.78 -4.02
C SER A 444 26.77 9.69 -4.55
N LEU A 445 25.59 9.13 -4.83
CA LEU A 445 24.50 9.85 -5.50
C LEU A 445 23.19 9.74 -4.72
N LYS A 446 22.49 10.85 -4.54
CA LYS A 446 21.07 10.85 -4.13
C LYS A 446 20.22 10.92 -5.39
N CYS A 447 19.30 9.97 -5.52
CA CYS A 447 18.50 9.75 -6.72
C CYS A 447 17.02 9.67 -6.33
N THR A 448 16.17 10.48 -6.98
CA THR A 448 14.70 10.36 -6.84
C THR A 448 14.11 9.87 -8.16
N PHE A 449 13.33 8.80 -8.11
CA PHE A 449 12.68 8.17 -9.26
C PHE A 449 11.16 8.39 -9.20
N GLU A 450 10.53 8.80 -10.30
CA GLU A 450 9.09 8.94 -10.41
C GLU A 450 8.58 8.49 -11.77
N THR A 451 7.61 7.57 -11.80
CA THR A 451 6.72 7.38 -12.95
C THR A 451 5.35 7.92 -12.60
N LEU A 452 5.11 9.18 -13.00
CA LEU A 452 3.84 9.85 -12.76
C LEU A 452 2.76 9.31 -13.72
N GLU A 453 1.64 8.88 -13.15
CA GLU A 453 0.56 8.19 -13.86
C GLU A 453 0.10 8.96 -15.12
N GLY A 454 -0.01 8.25 -16.24
CA GLY A 454 -0.42 8.79 -17.53
C GLY A 454 0.63 9.64 -18.27
N LYS A 455 1.82 9.89 -17.70
CA LYS A 455 2.90 10.60 -18.41
C LYS A 455 3.64 9.74 -19.44
N GLY A 456 3.58 8.41 -19.33
CA GLY A 456 4.25 7.49 -20.25
C GLY A 456 5.78 7.54 -20.22
N ARG A 457 6.36 8.05 -19.12
CA ARG A 457 7.80 8.13 -18.88
C ARG A 457 8.10 8.06 -17.39
N MET A 458 9.31 7.65 -17.05
CA MET A 458 9.90 7.80 -15.72
C MET A 458 10.88 8.97 -15.75
N ASP A 459 10.71 9.92 -14.84
CA ASP A 459 11.64 11.01 -14.57
C ASP A 459 12.55 10.60 -13.40
N ILE A 460 13.85 10.88 -13.49
CA ILE A 460 14.84 10.60 -12.45
C ILE A 460 15.68 11.85 -12.21
N TRP A 461 15.76 12.30 -10.97
CA TRP A 461 16.62 13.40 -10.55
C TRP A 461 17.84 12.84 -9.82
N VAL A 462 19.04 13.24 -10.26
CA VAL A 462 20.32 12.75 -9.75
C VAL A 462 21.16 13.94 -9.28
N GLN A 463 21.55 13.91 -8.02
CA GLN A 463 22.48 14.86 -7.41
C GLN A 463 23.68 14.10 -6.81
N PRO A 464 24.91 14.64 -6.89
CA PRO A 464 26.03 14.09 -6.14
C PRO A 464 25.82 14.37 -4.64
N LEU A 465 26.39 13.50 -3.79
CA LEU A 465 26.52 13.73 -2.36
C LEU A 465 27.97 14.11 -2.05
N ASP A 466 28.16 15.32 -1.53
CA ASP A 466 29.44 15.80 -1.03
C ASP A 466 29.79 15.16 0.33
N ALA A 467 31.08 15.13 0.65
CA ALA A 467 31.59 14.42 1.83
C ALA A 467 31.05 14.94 3.18
N ASP A 468 30.65 16.22 3.23
CA ASP A 468 30.13 16.87 4.45
C ASP A 468 28.61 16.75 4.61
N ASP A 469 27.90 16.25 3.59
CA ASP A 469 26.43 16.02 3.49
C ASP A 469 25.53 17.14 4.08
N SER A 470 26.00 18.39 4.06
CA SER A 470 25.28 19.51 4.68
C SER A 470 24.04 19.91 3.86
N ALA A 471 22.98 20.36 4.54
CA ALA A 471 21.76 20.82 3.88
C ALA A 471 22.01 21.96 2.87
N GLU A 472 23.01 22.81 3.12
CA GLU A 472 23.39 23.91 2.24
C GLU A 472 24.19 23.42 1.02
N SER A 473 25.03 22.39 1.20
CA SER A 473 25.68 21.66 0.10
C SER A 473 24.63 20.98 -0.80
N GLN A 474 23.65 20.30 -0.21
CA GLN A 474 22.57 19.65 -0.98
C GLN A 474 21.72 20.64 -1.79
N LYS A 475 21.45 21.85 -1.27
CA LYS A 475 20.72 22.92 -2.00
C LYS A 475 21.50 23.49 -3.18
N THR A 476 22.83 23.46 -3.13
CA THR A 476 23.71 24.05 -4.15
C THR A 476 24.29 23.02 -5.12
N ALA A 477 24.16 21.73 -4.83
CA ALA A 477 24.64 20.63 -5.66
C ALA A 477 23.98 20.63 -7.07
N PRO A 478 24.75 20.45 -8.15
CA PRO A 478 24.20 20.48 -9.51
C PRO A 478 23.33 19.23 -9.77
N MET A 479 22.07 19.45 -10.12
CA MET A 479 21.11 18.37 -10.37
C MET A 479 21.01 18.04 -11.87
N LYS A 480 20.95 16.76 -12.20
CA LYS A 480 20.67 16.27 -13.56
C LYS A 480 19.34 15.54 -13.59
N GLN A 481 18.53 15.80 -14.61
CA GLN A 481 17.30 15.06 -14.88
C GLN A 481 17.54 14.05 -16.01
N ILE A 482 17.20 12.78 -15.77
CA ILE A 482 17.15 11.72 -16.77
C ILE A 482 15.69 11.39 -17.03
N GLN A 483 15.32 11.20 -18.30
CA GLN A 483 14.01 10.70 -18.71
C GLN A 483 14.15 9.32 -19.33
N VAL A 484 13.35 8.36 -18.85
CA VAL A 484 13.27 7.01 -19.38
C VAL A 484 11.89 6.81 -20.01
N THR A 485 11.83 6.33 -21.24
CA THR A 485 10.57 5.89 -21.87
C THR A 485 10.67 4.43 -22.28
N ALA A 486 9.53 3.73 -22.27
CA ALA A 486 9.41 2.34 -22.71
C ALA A 486 8.26 2.22 -23.70
N THR A 487 8.47 1.45 -24.77
CA THR A 487 7.43 1.05 -25.72
C THR A 487 7.46 -0.46 -25.88
N ASN A 488 6.32 -1.10 -25.59
CA ASN A 488 6.17 -2.54 -25.71
C ASN A 488 5.83 -2.96 -27.14
N TYR A 489 6.39 -4.10 -27.53
CA TYR A 489 6.10 -4.82 -28.76
C TYR A 489 5.80 -6.27 -28.36
N LEU A 490 4.75 -6.83 -28.97
CA LEU A 490 4.35 -8.22 -28.80
C LEU A 490 4.31 -8.83 -30.20
N ASP A 491 5.14 -9.85 -30.47
CA ASP A 491 5.28 -10.47 -31.78
C ASP A 491 5.53 -9.40 -32.88
N GLU A 492 6.52 -8.54 -32.66
CA GLU A 492 6.88 -7.33 -33.44
C GLU A 492 5.81 -6.21 -33.52
N LEU A 493 4.59 -6.42 -33.00
CA LEU A 493 3.51 -5.43 -33.04
C LEU A 493 3.51 -4.52 -31.79
N ARG A 494 3.63 -3.20 -32.01
CA ARG A 494 3.55 -2.19 -30.95
C ARG A 494 2.25 -2.35 -30.14
N THR A 495 2.39 -2.65 -28.87
CA THR A 495 1.29 -3.06 -27.98
C THR A 495 1.23 -2.15 -26.74
N ARG A 496 0.03 -1.94 -26.18
CA ARG A 496 -0.15 -1.18 -24.94
C ARG A 496 0.35 -1.97 -23.74
N GLY A 497 0.96 -1.30 -22.76
CA GLY A 497 1.54 -1.92 -21.57
C GLY A 497 0.66 -2.98 -20.88
N PRO A 498 -0.64 -2.73 -20.60
CA PRO A 498 -1.48 -3.72 -19.91
C PRO A 498 -1.59 -5.04 -20.69
N LYS A 499 -1.84 -4.95 -22.01
CA LYS A 499 -1.92 -6.11 -22.90
C LYS A 499 -0.57 -6.82 -23.08
N ALA A 500 0.55 -6.11 -22.98
CA ALA A 500 1.88 -6.71 -23.09
C ALA A 500 2.26 -7.48 -21.80
N VAL A 501 1.89 -6.94 -20.63
CA VAL A 501 2.07 -7.61 -19.32
C VAL A 501 1.20 -8.87 -19.23
N GLU A 502 -0.07 -8.78 -19.61
CA GLU A 502 -1.05 -9.89 -19.61
C GLU A 502 -0.85 -10.91 -20.73
N ALA A 503 0.08 -10.67 -21.67
CA ALA A 503 0.27 -11.57 -22.81
C ALA A 503 0.72 -12.97 -22.34
N PRO A 504 0.33 -14.05 -23.04
CA PRO A 504 0.83 -15.39 -22.73
C PRO A 504 2.35 -15.45 -22.64
N LYS A 505 2.87 -16.36 -21.82
CA LYS A 505 4.31 -16.54 -21.58
C LYS A 505 5.10 -16.83 -22.86
N ASP A 506 4.47 -17.51 -23.83
CA ASP A 506 5.10 -17.93 -25.10
C ASP A 506 5.10 -16.85 -26.19
N SER A 507 4.42 -15.71 -25.99
CA SER A 507 4.49 -14.57 -26.92
C SER A 507 5.82 -13.81 -26.75
N ASP A 508 6.43 -13.37 -27.85
CA ASP A 508 7.68 -12.59 -27.79
C ASP A 508 7.40 -11.16 -27.34
N TRP A 509 7.65 -10.88 -26.06
CA TRP A 509 7.52 -9.53 -25.52
C TRP A 509 8.87 -8.84 -25.56
N SER A 510 8.99 -7.80 -26.38
CA SER A 510 10.17 -6.93 -26.40
C SER A 510 9.82 -5.50 -25.96
N ILE A 511 10.76 -4.86 -25.25
CA ILE A 511 10.63 -3.49 -24.78
C ILE A 511 11.71 -2.65 -25.45
N TYR A 512 11.30 -1.73 -26.31
CA TYR A 512 12.16 -0.66 -26.79
C TYR A 512 12.20 0.44 -25.74
N TRP A 513 13.39 0.76 -25.25
CA TRP A 513 13.60 1.78 -24.24
C TRP A 513 14.47 2.91 -24.78
N THR A 514 14.26 4.12 -24.25
CA THR A 514 15.16 5.25 -24.47
C THR A 514 15.44 5.94 -23.13
N ILE A 515 16.68 6.35 -22.91
CA ILE A 515 17.15 7.07 -21.72
C ILE A 515 17.82 8.36 -22.21
N SER A 516 17.35 9.51 -21.75
CA SER A 516 17.84 10.83 -22.17
C SER A 516 18.19 11.69 -20.96
N THR A 517 19.45 12.14 -20.86
CA THR A 517 19.86 13.15 -19.87
C THR A 517 19.55 14.54 -20.43
N LEU A 518 18.64 15.26 -19.78
CA LEU A 518 18.17 16.56 -20.26
C LEU A 518 19.27 17.64 -20.18
N ALA A 519 19.23 18.56 -21.13
CA ALA A 519 20.04 19.78 -21.19
C ALA A 519 19.21 21.02 -20.84
N ASP A 520 18.30 20.88 -19.89
CA ASP A 520 17.56 21.98 -19.29
C ASP A 520 18.41 22.79 -18.30
N ASN A 521 17.93 23.99 -17.98
CA ASN A 521 18.51 24.83 -16.94
C ASN A 521 18.22 24.27 -15.52
N GLN A 522 19.05 24.64 -14.54
CA GLN A 522 18.89 24.18 -13.16
C GLN A 522 17.54 24.59 -12.53
N PRO A 523 17.04 25.85 -12.65
CA PRO A 523 15.73 26.23 -12.13
C PRO A 523 14.57 25.33 -12.58
N ASP A 524 14.49 24.97 -13.86
CA ASP A 524 13.43 24.10 -14.38
C ASP A 524 13.55 22.64 -13.90
N ILE A 525 14.79 22.13 -13.76
CA ILE A 525 15.05 20.81 -13.18
C ILE A 525 14.62 20.78 -11.71
N LEU A 526 15.07 21.77 -10.93
CA LEU A 526 14.76 21.91 -9.50
C LEU A 526 13.25 22.11 -9.26
N LYS A 527 12.56 22.89 -10.10
CA LYS A 527 11.10 23.05 -10.02
C LYS A 527 10.35 21.73 -10.20
N ARG A 528 10.80 20.86 -11.11
CA ARG A 528 10.18 19.54 -11.34
C ARG A 528 10.54 18.56 -10.22
N TYR A 529 11.75 18.62 -9.70
CA TYR A 529 12.19 17.86 -8.53
C TYR A 529 11.38 18.23 -7.30
N GLN A 530 11.22 19.52 -7.01
CA GLN A 530 10.41 20.00 -5.90
C GLN A 530 8.97 19.50 -6.04
N ALA A 531 8.36 19.62 -7.22
CA ALA A 531 7.03 19.06 -7.45
C ALA A 531 6.95 17.55 -7.17
N ALA A 532 8.02 16.77 -7.39
CA ALA A 532 8.07 15.36 -7.01
C ALA A 532 8.22 15.17 -5.49
N LYS A 533 9.05 16.00 -4.81
CA LYS A 533 9.12 16.05 -3.35
C LYS A 533 7.76 16.39 -2.71
N ASP A 534 7.04 17.36 -3.26
CA ASP A 534 5.68 17.74 -2.82
C ASP A 534 4.68 16.57 -2.93
N ARG A 535 4.93 15.59 -3.83
CA ARG A 535 4.13 14.35 -3.97
C ARG A 535 4.59 13.19 -3.06
N GLN A 536 5.76 13.30 -2.44
CA GLN A 536 6.16 12.42 -1.32
C GLN A 536 5.62 12.94 0.02
N TYR A 537 5.46 14.25 0.13
CA TYR A 537 5.01 14.93 1.33
C TYR A 537 3.53 14.65 1.65
N ARG A 538 3.23 14.49 2.95
CA ARG A 538 1.88 14.28 3.49
C ARG A 538 1.78 14.95 4.85
N ASP A 539 0.69 15.67 5.07
CA ASP A 539 0.36 16.25 6.37
C ASP A 539 -0.01 15.15 7.37
N PHE A 540 0.42 15.31 8.61
CA PHE A 540 -0.10 14.54 9.73
C PHE A 540 -1.49 15.02 10.12
N LEU A 541 -2.34 14.10 10.59
CA LEU A 541 -3.66 14.44 11.12
C LEU A 541 -3.54 14.73 12.62
N LEU A 542 -4.16 15.80 13.09
CA LEU A 542 -4.24 16.10 14.52
C LEU A 542 -5.01 14.98 15.27
N PRO A 543 -4.43 14.34 16.30
CA PRO A 543 -5.13 13.39 17.16
C PRO A 543 -6.37 14.00 17.83
N SER A 544 -7.30 13.17 18.29
CA SER A 544 -8.51 13.67 18.94
C SER A 544 -8.19 14.39 20.25
N GLY A 545 -8.64 15.64 20.38
CA GLY A 545 -8.32 16.51 21.53
C GLY A 545 -6.95 17.20 21.45
N ALA A 546 -6.15 16.94 20.41
CA ALA A 546 -4.92 17.68 20.16
C ALA A 546 -5.19 19.04 19.50
N THR A 547 -4.39 20.04 19.86
CA THR A 547 -4.31 21.35 19.22
C THR A 547 -2.85 21.61 18.81
N LEU A 548 -2.61 22.58 17.93
CA LEU A 548 -1.23 22.97 17.57
C LEU A 548 -0.42 23.48 18.79
N GLU A 549 -1.09 23.85 19.88
CA GLU A 549 -0.47 24.30 21.13
C GLU A 549 -0.03 23.15 22.05
N ASN A 550 -0.60 21.95 21.90
CA ASN A 550 -0.27 20.77 22.73
C ASN A 550 0.36 19.59 21.95
N ILE A 551 0.45 19.71 20.62
CA ILE A 551 0.98 18.66 19.75
C ILE A 551 2.46 18.35 20.04
N GLU A 552 3.24 19.30 20.56
CA GLU A 552 4.65 19.09 20.93
C GLU A 552 4.81 18.00 22.01
N GLU A 553 3.98 18.01 23.05
CA GLU A 553 4.04 17.01 24.13
C GLU A 553 3.61 15.61 23.63
N LEU A 554 2.64 15.55 22.71
CA LEU A 554 2.20 14.31 22.07
C LEU A 554 3.26 13.74 21.11
N TRP A 555 3.89 14.59 20.33
CA TRP A 555 4.92 14.23 19.34
C TRP A 555 6.19 13.65 19.98
N ASP A 556 6.55 14.12 21.18
CA ASP A 556 7.65 13.57 21.95
C ASP A 556 7.30 12.23 22.61
N LYS A 557 6.06 12.06 23.09
CA LYS A 557 5.56 10.75 23.59
C LYS A 557 5.54 9.67 22.52
N LEU A 558 5.38 10.05 21.25
CA LEU A 558 5.41 9.14 20.10
C LEU A 558 6.83 8.74 19.66
N ASN A 559 7.90 9.21 20.30
CA ASN A 559 9.27 8.84 19.94
C ASN A 559 9.65 7.46 20.51
N PHE A 560 9.23 6.39 19.82
CA PHE A 560 9.47 5.00 20.20
C PHE A 560 10.95 4.64 20.29
N ARG A 561 11.82 5.32 19.51
CA ARG A 561 13.27 5.12 19.60
C ARG A 561 13.86 5.66 20.89
N LYS A 562 13.44 6.84 21.36
CA LYS A 562 13.91 7.40 22.64
C LYS A 562 13.50 6.51 23.83
N ALA A 563 12.34 5.84 23.74
CA ALA A 563 11.90 4.83 24.70
C ALA A 563 12.73 3.52 24.70
N THR A 564 13.57 3.28 23.68
CA THR A 564 14.49 2.12 23.61
C THR A 564 15.89 2.40 24.16
N ALA A 565 16.22 3.65 24.50
CA ALA A 565 17.49 3.99 25.11
C ALA A 565 17.48 3.64 26.62
N PRO A 566 18.54 3.03 27.17
CA PRO A 566 18.57 2.70 28.59
C PRO A 566 18.53 3.98 29.44
N SER A 567 17.50 4.12 30.26
CA SER A 567 17.38 5.21 31.21
C SER A 567 18.47 5.09 32.27
N THR A 568 19.42 6.02 32.28
CA THR A 568 20.34 6.20 33.41
C THR A 568 19.52 6.63 34.63
N LEU A 569 19.29 5.69 35.54
CA LEU A 569 18.60 5.92 36.81
C LEU A 569 19.41 6.88 37.68
N ASP A 570 18.96 8.14 37.71
CA ASP A 570 19.56 9.20 38.50
C ASP A 570 19.27 8.95 39.99
N SER A 571 20.28 8.43 40.70
CA SER A 571 20.13 7.87 42.05
C SER A 571 20.96 8.60 43.09
N THR A 572 20.58 9.83 43.42
CA THR A 572 21.08 10.52 44.62
C THR A 572 19.96 11.21 45.41
N SER A 573 19.60 10.61 46.55
CA SER A 573 19.02 11.37 47.67
C SER A 573 20.14 12.07 48.47
N PRO A 574 19.90 13.26 49.05
CA PRO A 574 20.97 14.08 49.61
C PRO A 574 21.36 13.67 51.03
N VAL A 575 22.67 13.58 51.29
CA VAL A 575 23.23 13.61 52.65
C VAL A 575 24.21 14.77 52.72
N ALA A 576 23.90 15.73 53.60
CA ALA A 576 24.73 16.92 53.82
C ALA A 576 25.78 16.68 54.91
N SER A 577 27.01 17.16 54.69
CA SER A 577 27.73 18.05 55.62
C SER A 577 29.10 18.49 55.05
N PRO A 578 29.67 19.62 55.49
CA PRO A 578 30.73 20.33 54.77
C PRO A 578 32.14 20.16 55.38
N ASP A 579 33.20 20.53 54.64
CA ASP A 579 34.25 21.45 55.12
C ASP A 579 35.36 21.79 54.07
N ALA A 580 36.12 22.87 54.36
CA ALA A 580 37.49 23.18 53.90
C ALA A 580 37.78 23.77 52.48
N VAL A 581 37.31 24.99 52.24
CA VAL A 581 38.13 26.23 52.02
C VAL A 581 39.54 26.16 51.33
N VAL A 582 39.59 26.63 50.08
CA VAL A 582 40.57 27.57 49.43
C VAL A 582 42.11 27.32 49.45
N SER A 583 42.70 27.10 48.25
CA SER A 583 43.71 27.95 47.57
C SER A 583 44.39 27.21 46.39
N THR A 584 44.01 27.45 45.12
CA THR A 584 44.58 28.43 44.17
C THR A 584 46.08 28.33 43.86
N THR A 585 46.43 27.61 42.78
CA THR A 585 47.37 28.12 41.74
C THR A 585 46.88 27.72 40.36
N SER A 586 46.94 28.67 39.42
CA SER A 586 46.46 28.59 38.05
C SER A 586 47.48 27.94 37.10
N ASP A 587 46.98 27.23 36.08
CA ASP A 587 47.43 27.46 34.70
C ASP A 587 46.34 27.05 33.69
N SER A 588 46.32 27.71 32.52
CA SER A 588 45.13 27.86 31.68
C SER A 588 45.06 26.94 30.46
N VAL A 589 43.85 26.45 30.17
CA VAL A 589 43.43 25.81 28.91
C VAL A 589 42.05 26.41 28.56
N PRO A 590 41.78 26.80 27.30
CA PRO A 590 40.59 27.61 26.96
C PRO A 590 39.28 26.82 27.04
N GLU A 591 38.22 27.56 27.35
CA GLU A 591 36.83 27.06 27.41
C GLU A 591 36.37 26.50 26.06
N GLN A 592 35.79 25.30 26.07
CA GLN A 592 34.86 24.87 25.03
C GLN A 592 33.45 25.16 25.51
N ASP A 593 32.76 26.05 24.80
CA ASP A 593 31.35 26.36 25.05
C ASP A 593 30.50 25.09 24.98
N GLY A 594 29.68 24.89 26.01
CA GLY A 594 28.69 23.82 26.05
C GLY A 594 27.55 24.11 25.09
N GLY A 595 27.68 23.67 23.85
CA GLY A 595 26.62 23.73 22.84
C GLY A 595 25.39 22.92 23.29
N GLY A 596 24.42 23.61 23.88
CA GLY A 596 23.13 23.02 24.23
C GLY A 596 22.43 22.51 22.97
N VAL A 597 22.05 21.22 22.97
CA VAL A 597 21.29 20.61 21.87
C VAL A 597 19.92 21.29 21.82
N ALA A 598 19.66 22.04 20.75
CA ALA A 598 18.36 22.66 20.53
C ALA A 598 17.28 21.58 20.35
N SER A 599 16.23 21.63 21.16
CA SER A 599 15.02 20.82 20.95
C SER A 599 14.42 21.19 19.58
N PRO A 600 14.07 20.22 18.72
CA PRO A 600 13.55 20.51 17.40
C PRO A 600 12.13 21.10 17.51
N THR A 601 11.96 22.35 17.10
CA THR A 601 10.66 23.01 17.01
C THR A 601 9.79 22.27 15.99
N ILE A 602 8.58 21.87 16.37
CA ILE A 602 7.65 21.26 15.44
C ILE A 602 7.25 22.27 14.36
N ASN A 603 7.19 21.84 13.10
CA ASN A 603 6.58 22.67 12.07
C ASN A 603 5.05 22.54 12.14
N PRO A 604 4.28 23.59 12.51
CA PRO A 604 2.83 23.49 12.65
C PRO A 604 2.14 23.21 11.31
N ASP A 605 2.73 23.67 10.21
CA ASP A 605 2.24 23.45 8.84
C ASP A 605 2.26 21.98 8.41
N ASN A 606 2.93 21.10 9.17
CA ASN A 606 2.91 19.67 8.95
C ASN A 606 1.64 18.98 9.50
N PHE A 607 0.71 19.73 10.09
CA PHE A 607 -0.48 19.19 10.73
C PHE A 607 -1.77 19.79 10.17
N ARG A 608 -2.73 18.93 9.85
CA ARG A 608 -4.08 19.32 9.42
C ARG A 608 -5.16 18.71 10.32
N SER A 609 -6.30 19.38 10.41
CA SER A 609 -7.51 18.81 11.03
C SER A 609 -7.97 17.58 10.25
N PRO A 610 -8.56 16.56 10.93
CA PRO A 610 -9.19 15.43 10.25
C PRO A 610 -10.33 15.90 9.35
N ASP A 611 -10.55 15.20 8.24
CA ASP A 611 -11.76 15.39 7.41
C ASP A 611 -12.93 14.52 7.93
N LYS A 612 -14.11 14.73 7.35
CA LYS A 612 -15.34 13.99 7.71
C LYS A 612 -15.21 12.46 7.59
N ARG A 613 -14.33 11.97 6.73
CA ARG A 613 -14.10 10.52 6.56
C ARG A 613 -13.23 10.00 7.69
N ILE A 614 -12.17 10.73 8.08
CA ILE A 614 -11.37 10.38 9.24
C ILE A 614 -12.21 10.44 10.53
N GLU A 615 -13.04 11.48 10.69
CA GLU A 615 -13.99 11.60 11.79
C GLU A 615 -14.96 10.40 11.87
N PHE A 616 -15.45 9.92 10.72
CA PHE A 616 -16.26 8.71 10.62
C PHE A 616 -15.48 7.44 10.99
N LEU A 617 -14.24 7.27 10.53
CA LEU A 617 -13.40 6.13 10.92
C LEU A 617 -13.10 6.13 12.44
N ARG A 618 -12.87 7.30 13.03
CA ARG A 618 -12.72 7.47 14.49
C ARG A 618 -14.01 7.13 15.25
N SER A 619 -15.20 7.48 14.74
CA SER A 619 -16.47 7.12 15.40
C SER A 619 -16.76 5.61 15.33
N VAL A 620 -16.46 4.97 14.20
CA VAL A 620 -16.52 3.49 14.07
C VAL A 620 -15.53 2.83 15.05
N ALA A 621 -14.31 3.36 15.18
CA ALA A 621 -13.34 2.83 16.13
C ALA A 621 -13.82 2.95 17.60
N ARG A 622 -14.41 4.08 18.00
CA ARG A 622 -15.00 4.24 19.34
C ARG A 622 -16.13 3.25 19.62
N SER A 623 -17.05 3.06 18.67
CA SER A 623 -18.13 2.07 18.82
C SER A 623 -17.60 0.62 18.85
N GLY A 624 -16.52 0.32 18.11
CA GLY A 624 -15.82 -0.96 18.19
C GLY A 624 -15.17 -1.23 19.55
N ARG A 625 -14.65 -0.19 20.21
CA ARG A 625 -14.14 -0.28 21.59
C ARG A 625 -15.25 -0.57 22.60
N GLU A 626 -16.32 0.23 22.61
CA GLU A 626 -17.50 0.04 23.47
C GLU A 626 -18.07 -1.39 23.34
N HIS A 627 -18.14 -1.90 22.10
CA HIS A 627 -18.56 -3.27 21.82
C HIS A 627 -17.58 -4.32 22.37
N THR A 628 -16.27 -4.08 22.26
CA THR A 628 -15.24 -5.01 22.79
C THR A 628 -15.31 -5.10 24.31
N GLU A 629 -15.47 -3.96 24.98
CA GLU A 629 -15.63 -3.85 26.44
C GLU A 629 -16.91 -4.58 26.89
N ALA A 630 -18.05 -4.30 26.27
CA ALA A 630 -19.31 -4.97 26.58
C ALA A 630 -19.26 -6.50 26.36
N VAL A 631 -18.55 -6.98 25.33
CA VAL A 631 -18.35 -8.42 25.09
C VAL A 631 -17.38 -9.04 26.11
N ALA A 632 -16.35 -8.32 26.54
CA ALA A 632 -15.44 -8.77 27.59
C ALA A 632 -16.18 -8.94 28.92
N ASP A 633 -17.00 -7.96 29.32
CA ASP A 633 -17.82 -8.02 30.54
C ASP A 633 -18.82 -9.19 30.51
N GLN A 634 -19.56 -9.36 29.40
CA GLN A 634 -20.50 -10.47 29.23
C GLN A 634 -19.84 -11.85 29.28
N ARG A 635 -18.56 -11.95 28.92
CA ARG A 635 -17.81 -13.20 28.87
C ARG A 635 -16.87 -13.40 30.06
N LYS A 636 -16.89 -12.49 31.05
CA LYS A 636 -16.03 -12.58 32.23
C LYS A 636 -16.31 -13.88 33.00
N GLY A 637 -15.28 -14.69 33.20
CA GLY A 637 -15.39 -16.02 33.83
C GLY A 637 -15.90 -17.15 32.92
N MET A 638 -16.22 -16.90 31.64
CA MET A 638 -16.53 -17.99 30.70
C MET A 638 -15.25 -18.69 30.23
N PRO A 639 -15.27 -20.03 30.03
CA PRO A 639 -14.12 -20.75 29.49
C PRO A 639 -13.78 -20.27 28.08
N ARG A 640 -12.48 -20.09 27.81
CA ARG A 640 -11.97 -19.92 26.44
C ARG A 640 -11.82 -21.31 25.82
N LEU A 641 -12.39 -21.52 24.64
CA LEU A 641 -12.37 -22.80 23.95
C LEU A 641 -11.54 -22.68 22.67
N VAL A 642 -10.65 -23.65 22.42
CA VAL A 642 -9.83 -23.70 21.20
C VAL A 642 -10.31 -24.86 20.32
N TRP A 643 -10.45 -24.61 19.03
CA TRP A 643 -10.97 -25.57 18.08
C TRP A 643 -9.99 -26.75 17.90
N GLY A 644 -10.48 -27.95 18.22
CA GLY A 644 -9.69 -29.19 18.21
C GLY A 644 -9.07 -29.54 19.58
N GLU A 645 -9.10 -28.64 20.55
CA GLU A 645 -8.73 -28.93 21.94
C GLU A 645 -9.99 -29.31 22.72
N GLY A 646 -9.95 -30.46 23.40
CA GLY A 646 -11.13 -31.04 24.08
C GLY A 646 -11.45 -30.42 25.43
N GLU A 647 -10.50 -29.67 26.01
CA GLU A 647 -10.59 -29.02 27.31
C GLU A 647 -10.55 -27.49 27.13
N PRO A 648 -11.07 -26.70 28.11
CA PRO A 648 -10.89 -25.26 28.12
C PRO A 648 -9.42 -24.86 28.14
N TRP A 649 -9.08 -23.80 27.40
CA TRP A 649 -7.75 -23.21 27.43
C TRP A 649 -7.48 -22.56 28.79
N VAL A 650 -6.29 -22.84 29.32
CA VAL A 650 -5.76 -22.28 30.57
C VAL A 650 -4.54 -21.44 30.24
N ASP A 651 -4.44 -20.24 30.81
CA ASP A 651 -3.21 -19.43 30.70
C ASP A 651 -2.12 -20.01 31.63
N GLU A 652 -1.50 -21.12 31.19
CA GLU A 652 -0.35 -21.72 31.87
C GLU A 652 0.86 -20.76 32.02
N HIS A 653 0.80 -19.58 31.39
CA HIS A 653 1.91 -18.66 31.30
C HIS A 653 1.61 -17.31 31.96
N GLY A 654 0.41 -17.09 32.52
CA GLY A 654 0.06 -15.87 33.27
C GLY A 654 0.40 -14.58 32.48
N VAL A 655 0.07 -14.56 31.19
CA VAL A 655 0.42 -13.43 30.31
C VAL A 655 -0.60 -12.30 30.46
N PHE A 656 -1.82 -12.64 30.87
CA PHE A 656 -2.87 -11.67 31.16
C PHE A 656 -3.56 -11.97 32.50
N ASP A 657 -2.81 -11.83 33.60
CA ASP A 657 -3.43 -11.55 34.90
C ASP A 657 -4.22 -10.23 34.78
N GLU A 658 -5.56 -10.33 34.70
CA GLU A 658 -6.38 -9.22 35.20
C GLU A 658 -6.12 -9.13 36.71
N PRO A 659 -5.86 -7.94 37.27
CA PRO A 659 -5.70 -7.80 38.71
C PRO A 659 -7.01 -8.23 39.37
N ALA A 660 -6.95 -9.35 40.09
CA ALA A 660 -8.08 -9.83 40.87
C ALA A 660 -8.34 -8.83 42.01
N GLU A 661 -9.34 -7.97 41.85
CA GLU A 661 -9.89 -7.20 42.96
C GLU A 661 -10.39 -8.18 44.02
N GLN A 662 -9.60 -8.30 45.09
CA GLN A 662 -9.97 -9.02 46.30
C GLN A 662 -11.15 -8.29 46.95
N THR A 663 -12.36 -8.71 46.58
CA THR A 663 -13.59 -8.25 47.23
C THR A 663 -13.69 -8.92 48.60
N GLU A 664 -13.08 -8.28 49.61
CA GLU A 664 -13.41 -8.59 51.00
C GLU A 664 -14.89 -8.30 51.25
N ILE A 665 -15.64 -9.36 51.53
CA ILE A 665 -17.06 -9.30 51.84
C ILE A 665 -17.21 -8.71 53.25
N VAL A 666 -17.47 -7.40 53.34
CA VAL A 666 -17.98 -6.77 54.56
C VAL A 666 -19.50 -6.62 54.44
N THR A 667 -20.23 -7.51 55.10
CA THR A 667 -21.69 -7.44 55.22
C THR A 667 -22.12 -6.31 56.14
N SER A 668 -23.02 -5.44 55.69
CA SER A 668 -23.91 -4.66 56.57
C SER A 668 -25.29 -4.48 55.93
N GLU A 669 -26.31 -4.31 56.78
CA GLU A 669 -27.69 -4.66 56.45
C GLU A 669 -28.51 -3.54 55.78
N ALA A 670 -29.63 -3.97 55.18
CA ALA A 670 -30.54 -3.16 54.39
C ALA A 670 -31.30 -2.06 55.17
N ILE A 671 -31.63 -0.98 54.46
CA ILE A 671 -32.91 -0.26 54.66
C ILE A 671 -33.58 -0.11 53.29
N SER A 672 -34.86 -0.47 53.20
CA SER A 672 -35.64 -0.36 51.95
C SER A 672 -36.45 0.93 51.89
N SER A 673 -36.57 1.52 50.70
CA SER A 673 -37.73 2.35 50.35
C SER A 673 -38.00 2.28 48.85
N THR A 674 -39.10 1.63 48.49
CA THR A 674 -39.66 1.53 47.14
C THR A 674 -40.30 2.85 46.72
N GLU A 675 -40.11 3.30 45.47
CA GLU A 675 -41.22 3.81 44.68
C GLU A 675 -40.96 3.69 43.17
N VAL A 676 -42.04 3.73 42.38
CA VAL A 676 -42.09 3.22 41.02
C VAL A 676 -42.36 4.34 40.04
N ALA A 677 -41.56 4.44 38.97
CA ALA A 677 -41.90 5.21 37.78
C ALA A 677 -41.51 4.39 36.54
N SER A 678 -42.53 3.79 35.91
CA SER A 678 -42.40 3.08 34.64
C SER A 678 -42.69 4.03 33.49
N GLU A 679 -41.77 4.20 32.55
CA GLU A 679 -42.09 4.80 31.25
C GLU A 679 -41.21 4.22 30.12
N THR A 680 -41.86 3.39 29.30
CA THR A 680 -41.62 3.12 27.87
C THR A 680 -40.19 3.11 27.29
N LEU A 681 -39.72 1.90 26.94
CA LEU A 681 -38.90 1.72 25.74
C LEU A 681 -39.71 2.07 24.49
N GLU A 682 -39.17 2.90 23.59
CA GLU A 682 -39.53 2.84 22.16
C GLU A 682 -38.46 3.47 21.25
N ALA A 683 -38.31 2.91 20.04
CA ALA A 683 -37.60 3.43 18.85
C ALA A 683 -36.08 3.67 18.91
N LEU A 684 -35.30 2.61 18.61
CA LEU A 684 -34.05 2.75 17.85
C LEU A 684 -34.37 3.05 16.37
N PRO A 685 -33.67 3.97 15.67
CA PRO A 685 -33.86 4.18 14.25
C PRO A 685 -33.10 3.14 13.40
N GLU A 686 -33.80 2.08 12.99
CA GLU A 686 -33.41 1.29 11.81
C GLU A 686 -33.53 2.15 10.54
N ALA A 687 -32.47 2.86 10.13
CA ALA A 687 -32.27 3.32 8.74
C ALA A 687 -30.92 4.03 8.51
N LEU A 688 -29.85 3.25 8.30
CA LEU A 688 -28.79 3.66 7.37
C LEU A 688 -28.74 2.62 6.26
N SER A 689 -29.25 2.99 5.08
CA SER A 689 -29.32 2.10 3.93
C SER A 689 -27.94 1.83 3.33
N ASP A 690 -27.78 0.68 2.67
CA ASP A 690 -26.54 0.26 1.96
C ASP A 690 -25.97 1.34 1.01
N GLY A 691 -26.82 2.26 0.53
CA GLY A 691 -26.40 3.38 -0.32
C GLY A 691 -25.44 4.36 0.37
N VAL A 692 -25.64 4.67 1.66
CA VAL A 692 -24.77 5.63 2.38
C VAL A 692 -23.40 5.01 2.66
N VAL A 693 -23.38 3.73 3.02
CA VAL A 693 -22.12 2.97 3.20
C VAL A 693 -21.37 2.84 1.87
N GLY A 694 -22.09 2.56 0.77
CA GLY A 694 -21.51 2.47 -0.58
C GLY A 694 -20.95 3.78 -1.11
N ASP A 695 -21.62 4.91 -0.89
CA ASP A 695 -21.14 6.21 -1.39
C ASP A 695 -20.00 6.78 -0.52
N VAL A 696 -19.96 6.50 0.79
CA VAL A 696 -18.80 6.83 1.63
C VAL A 696 -17.59 5.93 1.33
N ALA A 697 -17.82 4.65 0.99
CA ALA A 697 -16.74 3.74 0.55
C ALA A 697 -16.05 4.24 -0.73
N ARG A 698 -16.83 4.71 -1.72
CA ARG A 698 -16.30 5.30 -2.97
C ARG A 698 -15.47 6.56 -2.78
N MET A 699 -15.81 7.35 -1.76
CA MET A 699 -15.05 8.57 -1.42
C MET A 699 -13.76 8.26 -0.64
N ALA A 700 -13.46 6.99 -0.35
CA ALA A 700 -12.32 6.58 0.47
C ALA A 700 -10.99 6.40 -0.30
N ASP A 701 -10.98 6.54 -1.62
CA ASP A 701 -9.86 6.06 -2.44
C ASP A 701 -8.66 7.02 -2.60
N ALA A 702 -8.71 8.23 -2.04
CA ALA A 702 -7.73 9.28 -2.31
C ALA A 702 -6.43 9.25 -1.47
N ASP A 703 -6.37 8.59 -0.31
CA ASP A 703 -5.33 8.94 0.69
C ASP A 703 -4.78 7.81 1.59
N ALA A 704 -4.72 6.57 1.10
CA ALA A 704 -4.26 5.40 1.88
C ALA A 704 -2.82 4.92 1.57
N ASP A 705 -2.10 4.56 2.65
CA ASP A 705 -0.94 3.65 2.75
C ASP A 705 0.43 4.06 2.16
N ILE A 706 1.29 4.64 3.01
CA ILE A 706 2.60 4.02 3.35
C ILE A 706 2.79 4.10 4.87
N SER A 707 2.65 2.97 5.56
CA SER A 707 2.95 2.86 6.99
C SER A 707 4.31 2.24 7.32
N HIS A 708 5.23 2.18 6.34
CA HIS A 708 6.50 1.45 6.45
C HIS A 708 7.74 2.19 5.92
N ASP A 709 7.63 3.46 5.55
CA ASP A 709 8.78 4.35 5.29
C ASP A 709 8.23 5.78 5.06
N ILE A 710 8.21 6.61 6.11
CA ILE A 710 7.94 8.05 5.98
C ILE A 710 9.08 8.83 6.60
N SER A 711 9.41 9.88 5.87
CA SER A 711 10.70 10.51 5.90
C SER A 711 10.56 11.85 5.16
N ALA A 712 10.90 12.96 5.82
CA ALA A 712 10.34 14.29 5.51
C ALA A 712 11.20 15.17 4.57
N VAL A 713 11.21 16.48 4.83
CA VAL A 713 11.73 17.56 3.98
C VAL A 713 12.02 18.78 4.89
N GLU A 714 12.95 19.66 4.48
CA GLU A 714 13.07 21.08 4.90
C GLU A 714 13.57 21.91 3.68
N LYS A 715 13.26 23.19 3.44
CA LYS A 715 12.30 24.17 4.02
C LYS A 715 12.29 25.46 3.13
N VAL A 716 11.42 26.42 3.46
CA VAL A 716 11.45 27.90 3.17
C VAL A 716 10.51 28.48 2.07
N ASP A 717 9.43 29.12 2.57
CA ASP A 717 8.77 30.39 2.24
C ASP A 717 8.63 30.94 0.80
N MET A 718 7.38 31.35 0.44
CA MET A 718 7.09 32.69 -0.14
C MET A 718 5.60 33.07 -0.10
N ASP A 719 5.32 34.39 -0.06
CA ASP A 719 4.00 35.04 0.05
C ASP A 719 2.94 34.67 -1.01
N MET A 720 1.66 34.71 -0.60
CA MET A 720 0.47 34.56 -1.44
C MET A 720 -0.45 35.80 -1.36
N PRO A 721 -0.82 36.44 -2.49
CA PRO A 721 -1.83 37.49 -2.50
C PRO A 721 -3.26 36.92 -2.58
N GLN A 722 -4.18 37.55 -1.83
CA GLN A 722 -5.62 37.21 -1.78
C GLN A 722 -6.37 37.60 -3.07
N PHE A 723 -7.55 37.00 -3.32
CA PHE A 723 -8.85 37.67 -3.65
C PHE A 723 -10.00 36.63 -3.85
N PRO A 724 -11.31 37.01 -3.87
CA PRO A 724 -12.25 36.43 -2.89
C PRO A 724 -13.41 35.59 -3.43
N LEU A 725 -14.17 35.01 -2.47
CA LEU A 725 -15.43 34.29 -2.61
C LEU A 725 -16.60 35.10 -3.22
N THR A 726 -17.59 34.39 -3.78
CA THR A 726 -19.00 34.82 -3.79
C THR A 726 -19.95 33.63 -3.52
N ASP A 727 -20.98 33.87 -2.72
CA ASP A 727 -22.03 32.93 -2.30
C ASP A 727 -23.16 32.75 -3.34
N HIS A 728 -23.98 31.67 -3.23
CA HIS A 728 -25.33 31.73 -2.63
C HIS A 728 -26.31 30.57 -2.93
N THR A 729 -27.02 30.16 -1.87
CA THR A 729 -28.45 29.74 -1.78
C THR A 729 -29.02 28.53 -2.55
N VAL A 730 -29.15 27.41 -1.83
CA VAL A 730 -30.43 26.78 -1.38
C VAL A 730 -31.76 27.28 -2.00
N LEU A 731 -32.65 26.35 -2.40
CA LEU A 731 -34.10 26.43 -2.08
C LEU A 731 -34.89 25.11 -2.24
N ASP A 732 -35.72 24.89 -1.22
CA ASP A 732 -36.56 23.77 -0.78
C ASP A 732 -37.72 23.21 -1.64
N SER A 733 -37.86 21.86 -1.61
CA SER A 733 -39.02 21.09 -1.10
C SER A 733 -40.33 20.80 -1.88
N HIS A 734 -41.10 19.86 -1.29
CA HIS A 734 -42.49 19.39 -1.55
C HIS A 734 -42.73 18.54 -2.83
N GLY A 735 -43.51 17.43 -2.80
CA GLY A 735 -44.13 16.70 -1.69
C GLY A 735 -45.22 15.71 -2.13
N GLY A 736 -45.29 14.52 -1.51
CA GLY A 736 -46.42 13.56 -1.59
C GLY A 736 -46.58 12.71 -2.88
N GLN A 737 -47.35 11.61 -2.92
CA GLN A 737 -47.97 10.78 -1.86
C GLN A 737 -48.63 9.54 -2.52
N GLN A 738 -48.41 8.30 -2.00
CA GLN A 738 -49.26 7.08 -2.15
C GLN A 738 -49.57 6.54 -3.58
N ASP A 739 -49.93 5.27 -3.84
CA ASP A 739 -49.91 4.03 -3.05
C ASP A 739 -49.88 2.77 -3.98
N GLU A 740 -49.59 1.62 -3.36
CA GLU A 740 -50.11 0.27 -3.68
C GLU A 740 -49.81 -0.56 -4.96
N THR A 741 -49.48 -1.85 -4.67
CA THR A 741 -49.81 -3.11 -5.38
C THR A 741 -49.03 -3.58 -6.63
N GLY A 742 -48.14 -4.56 -6.39
CA GLY A 742 -48.39 -5.96 -6.78
C GLY A 742 -48.30 -6.39 -8.26
N SER A 743 -47.33 -7.27 -8.57
CA SER A 743 -47.60 -8.68 -8.97
C SER A 743 -46.41 -9.32 -9.70
N ALA A 744 -45.85 -10.40 -9.16
CA ALA A 744 -45.18 -11.45 -9.95
C ALA A 744 -46.25 -12.37 -10.57
N PRO A 745 -45.96 -13.14 -11.64
CA PRO A 745 -45.55 -14.53 -11.37
C PRO A 745 -44.71 -15.27 -12.43
N ALA A 746 -44.16 -16.41 -11.98
CA ALA A 746 -43.85 -17.66 -12.69
C ALA A 746 -42.69 -17.69 -13.73
N LYS A 747 -41.73 -18.63 -13.69
CA LYS A 747 -41.79 -20.13 -13.60
C LYS A 747 -42.40 -20.79 -14.85
N ASP A 748 -41.99 -21.97 -15.31
CA ASP A 748 -40.96 -22.96 -14.89
C ASP A 748 -40.47 -23.66 -16.21
N VAL A 749 -39.21 -24.10 -16.37
CA VAL A 749 -38.63 -25.38 -15.90
C VAL A 749 -39.42 -26.63 -16.33
N ARG A 750 -38.79 -27.52 -17.12
CA ARG A 750 -38.31 -28.89 -16.75
C ARG A 750 -38.22 -29.82 -17.98
N GLY A 751 -37.19 -30.69 -18.04
CA GLY A 751 -37.03 -31.70 -19.09
C GLY A 751 -35.72 -32.48 -19.00
N VAL A 752 -35.70 -33.53 -18.15
CA VAL A 752 -34.60 -34.49 -17.91
C VAL A 752 -35.25 -35.89 -18.05
N PRO A 753 -34.66 -36.87 -18.78
CA PRO A 753 -33.78 -37.86 -18.13
C PRO A 753 -32.73 -38.61 -19.02
N GLY A 754 -31.86 -39.39 -18.37
CA GLY A 754 -30.97 -40.41 -18.94
C GLY A 754 -29.49 -39.97 -18.98
N SER A 755 -28.59 -40.47 -18.12
CA SER A 755 -28.00 -41.83 -18.05
C SER A 755 -27.01 -42.14 -19.18
N ASP A 756 -25.70 -42.06 -18.93
CA ASP A 756 -24.86 -43.27 -18.82
C ASP A 756 -23.36 -42.97 -18.58
N THR A 757 -22.69 -44.01 -18.13
CA THR A 757 -21.25 -44.16 -17.85
C THR A 757 -20.33 -43.83 -19.04
N HIS A 758 -19.16 -43.23 -18.77
CA HIS A 758 -17.87 -43.93 -18.89
C HIS A 758 -16.69 -43.09 -18.37
N ALA A 759 -15.66 -43.76 -17.85
CA ALA A 759 -14.37 -43.17 -17.51
C ALA A 759 -13.34 -43.45 -18.62
N THR A 760 -12.49 -42.47 -18.95
CA THR A 760 -11.04 -42.67 -19.23
C THR A 760 -10.29 -41.35 -19.36
N SER A 761 -9.15 -41.26 -18.65
CA SER A 761 -7.85 -40.76 -19.12
C SER A 761 -7.81 -39.73 -20.26
N LEU A 762 -7.48 -38.47 -19.92
CA LEU A 762 -6.17 -37.87 -20.22
C LEU A 762 -5.92 -36.65 -19.32
#